data_AF-A0A2M7TZ40-F1
#
_entry.id   AF-A0A2M7TZ40-F1
#
_cell.length_a   1.000
_cell.length_b   1.000
_cell.length_c   1.000
_cell.angle_alpha   90.00
_cell.angle_beta   90.00
_cell.angle_gamma   90.00
#
_symmetry.space_group_name_H-M   'P 1'
#
loop_
_entity.id
_entity.type
_entity.pdbx_description
1 polymer ?
#
loop_
_entity_poly.entity_id
_entity_poly.type
_entity_poly.pdbx_seq_one_letter_code
_entity_poly.pdbx_strand_id
1 'polypeptide(L)'
;MLRGFRILHARQKRFKFYLNRFTVLQHILFIAVALISQLCPVQVYAQSNKDCLECHSYKTLEGVRNGHKISVFVSSKEFDTSVHNALTCVECHTDLDMKKIPHRNTFTPVQCGDCHRVPLQQFRESLHDKVLQDGGDLAPNCQTCHGSHNIKPIADPESNVRPIKVPGLCGSCHHEGTEVSERYDIPQDQILENYSESMHGEGLLRKGLTVSATCVSCHTPHRILPHTDPRSTISKLNISKTCSQCHSEIERVHQKVIRGQLWEKEPHNIPVCVDCHQPHKVRKSFYTQGISDQDCLKCHAEADIKSSVDGHSLTVDRMKIMSSRHAETACSQCHINVDPRRSRPCETLKDPVDCSICHEAVGTDYQMSIHGKLHAQNDKNAPNCKECHGSHEVKGKADPRSPIFPTNIPDLCGTCHRLGESAAVRYMGTEQNIVSDYSESIHGKGLLKSGLTVTATCTNCHTAHKEMPASDPNSSVNPAHISDTCGSCHLGIEEKFLKSVHSPLVTKTDATLPVCSTCHTAHTISRTDLSNFKLKIMTQCGKCHEAITETYFDTYHGKVSQLGYTKTAKCYDCHGSHDILPPNDPESRLSHKNVVETCKQCHPNANRQFAGYLTHATHHDPKKYPILFWTFWGMTSLLVFTFVIAGLHTLLWLPRSFTWKRDLKKRLEIIERAQEREDEEEDNREKSHHEEN
;
A
#
# COMPACT_ATOMS: atom_id res chain seq x y z
N MET A 1 26.29 33.09 41.75
CA MET A 1 25.53 33.18 43.01
C MET A 1 25.69 31.85 43.74
N LEU A 2 26.66 31.76 44.64
CA LEU A 2 26.54 32.04 46.08
C LEU A 2 25.73 30.94 46.78
N ARG A 3 26.43 29.97 47.38
CA ARG A 3 26.84 29.92 48.80
C ARG A 3 25.73 29.35 49.68
N GLY A 4 25.99 28.18 50.26
CA GLY A 4 25.29 27.70 51.45
C GLY A 4 25.09 26.20 51.40
N PHE A 5 26.01 25.44 52.00
CA PHE A 5 25.75 24.25 52.83
C PHE A 5 27.10 23.65 53.27
N ARG A 6 27.85 24.46 54.02
CA ARG A 6 28.90 23.99 54.95
C ARG A 6 28.37 24.33 56.34
N ILE A 7 27.69 23.39 57.00
CA ILE A 7 27.60 23.20 58.47
C ILE A 7 27.00 21.80 58.65
N LEU A 8 27.83 20.77 58.73
CA LEU A 8 27.50 19.44 59.25
C LEU A 8 28.80 18.64 59.50
N HIS A 9 29.83 19.31 60.02
CA HIS A 9 31.15 18.71 60.22
C HIS A 9 31.79 19.05 61.58
N ALA A 10 30.95 19.25 62.61
CA ALA A 10 31.45 19.57 63.96
C ALA A 10 30.63 18.94 65.10
N ARG A 11 30.03 17.75 64.90
CA ARG A 11 29.31 17.04 65.99
C ARG A 11 29.53 15.51 66.06
N GLN A 12 30.58 14.98 65.44
CA GLN A 12 30.91 13.54 65.48
C GLN A 12 32.24 13.18 66.18
N LYS A 13 32.98 14.14 66.74
CA LYS A 13 34.31 13.90 67.33
C LYS A 13 34.35 13.66 68.86
N ARG A 14 33.23 13.43 69.54
CA ARG A 14 33.20 13.16 70.99
C ARG A 14 32.64 11.79 71.41
N PHE A 15 32.40 10.87 70.48
CA PHE A 15 31.87 9.53 70.77
C PHE A 15 32.85 8.41 70.38
N LYS A 16 34.16 8.64 70.50
CA LYS A 16 35.20 7.72 70.01
C LYS A 16 36.22 7.27 71.07
N PHE A 17 35.89 7.37 72.35
CA PHE A 17 36.80 7.01 73.44
C PHE A 17 36.27 6.00 74.48
N TYR A 18 35.05 5.49 74.33
CA TYR A 18 34.47 4.50 75.27
C TYR A 18 34.11 3.14 74.67
N LEU A 19 34.39 2.90 73.38
CA LEU A 19 34.02 1.65 72.69
C LEU A 19 35.19 0.72 72.33
N ASN A 20 36.40 0.96 72.87
CA ASN A 20 37.61 0.24 72.46
C ASN A 20 38.20 -0.71 73.53
N ARG A 21 37.47 -0.94 74.63
CA ARG A 21 37.87 -1.90 75.69
C ARG A 21 37.04 -3.18 75.74
N PHE A 22 35.86 -3.21 75.10
CA PHE A 22 35.01 -4.40 75.03
C PHE A 22 35.31 -5.31 73.83
N THR A 23 35.89 -4.78 72.75
CA THR A 23 36.20 -5.55 71.53
C THR A 23 37.44 -6.43 71.67
N VAL A 24 38.42 -6.06 72.50
CA VAL A 24 39.66 -6.83 72.67
C VAL A 24 39.45 -8.08 73.54
N LEU A 25 38.61 -8.01 74.59
CA LEU A 25 38.29 -9.19 75.41
C LEU A 25 37.44 -10.21 74.66
N GLN A 26 36.53 -9.76 73.78
CA GLN A 26 35.67 -10.64 72.98
C GLN A 26 36.45 -11.40 71.90
N HIS A 27 37.49 -10.78 71.32
CA HIS A 27 38.34 -11.43 70.32
C HIS A 27 39.31 -12.45 70.94
N ILE A 28 39.82 -12.20 72.16
CA ILE A 28 40.66 -13.17 72.88
C ILE A 28 39.84 -14.39 73.32
N LEU A 29 38.58 -14.21 73.72
CA LEU A 29 37.67 -15.32 74.05
C LEU A 29 37.28 -16.13 72.80
N PHE A 30 37.08 -15.49 71.65
CA PHE A 30 36.79 -16.18 70.39
C PHE A 30 37.98 -16.98 69.85
N ILE A 31 39.19 -16.44 69.98
CA ILE A 31 40.43 -17.14 69.57
C ILE A 31 40.71 -18.33 70.50
N ALA A 32 40.45 -18.21 71.80
CA ALA A 32 40.60 -19.32 72.75
C ALA A 32 39.56 -20.43 72.53
N VAL A 33 38.30 -20.10 72.20
CA VAL A 33 37.26 -21.09 71.86
C VAL A 33 37.51 -21.74 70.50
N ALA A 34 38.07 -21.00 69.54
CA ALA A 34 38.48 -21.55 68.24
C ALA A 34 39.71 -22.47 68.33
N LEU A 35 40.63 -22.24 69.28
CA LEU A 35 41.79 -23.12 69.49
C LEU A 35 41.43 -24.41 70.24
N ILE A 36 40.46 -24.36 71.17
CA ILE A 36 40.02 -25.53 71.96
C ILE A 36 39.11 -26.46 71.13
N SER A 37 38.45 -25.96 70.09
CA SER A 37 37.64 -26.77 69.17
C SER A 37 38.46 -27.52 68.10
N GLN A 38 39.78 -27.30 68.03
CA GLN A 38 40.69 -28.04 67.13
C GLN A 38 41.32 -29.31 67.75
N LEU A 39 40.96 -29.68 68.99
CA LEU A 39 41.54 -30.83 69.70
C LEU A 39 40.57 -32.00 69.93
N CYS A 40 39.40 -32.01 69.30
CA CYS A 40 38.61 -33.24 69.16
C CYS A 40 38.97 -33.89 67.82
N PRO A 41 39.62 -35.07 67.80
CA PRO A 41 39.66 -35.88 66.60
C PRO A 41 38.23 -36.44 66.43
N VAL A 42 37.38 -35.69 65.75
CA VAL A 42 36.25 -36.32 65.07
C VAL A 42 36.92 -37.15 63.98
N GLN A 43 37.00 -38.46 64.19
CA GLN A 43 37.22 -39.41 63.11
C GLN A 43 36.04 -39.30 62.15
N VAL A 44 36.04 -38.27 61.31
CA VAL A 44 35.32 -38.28 60.05
C VAL A 44 36.10 -39.28 59.21
N TYR A 45 35.64 -40.53 59.18
CA TYR A 45 36.04 -41.45 58.14
C TYR A 45 35.77 -40.72 56.82
N ALA A 46 36.83 -40.38 56.07
CA ALA A 46 36.67 -40.07 54.66
C ALA A 46 36.12 -41.34 54.01
N GLN A 47 34.80 -41.38 53.84
CA GLN A 47 34.08 -42.51 53.27
C GLN A 47 34.39 -42.55 51.79
N SER A 48 35.12 -43.58 51.36
CA SER A 48 35.57 -43.67 49.97
C SER A 48 34.53 -44.41 49.12
N ASN A 49 34.33 -43.96 47.88
CA ASN A 49 33.45 -44.66 46.92
C ASN A 49 33.88 -46.12 46.67
N LYS A 50 35.13 -46.46 47.03
CA LYS A 50 35.68 -47.81 46.93
C LYS A 50 34.82 -48.83 47.68
N ASP A 51 34.32 -48.50 48.87
CA ASP A 51 33.54 -49.41 49.71
C ASP A 51 32.22 -49.81 49.03
N CYS A 52 31.61 -48.90 48.27
CA CYS A 52 30.41 -49.17 47.48
C CYS A 52 30.76 -49.98 46.21
N LEU A 53 31.84 -49.59 45.54
CA LEU A 53 32.28 -50.19 44.29
C LEU A 53 32.83 -51.62 44.45
N GLU A 54 33.21 -52.04 45.65
CA GLU A 54 33.57 -53.44 45.95
C GLU A 54 32.47 -54.42 45.59
N CYS A 55 31.20 -54.03 45.73
CA CYS A 55 30.05 -54.83 45.30
C CYS A 55 29.43 -54.30 43.99
N HIS A 56 29.29 -52.98 43.86
CA HIS A 56 28.56 -52.39 42.73
C HIS A 56 29.35 -52.36 41.41
N SER A 57 30.63 -52.75 41.38
CA SER A 57 31.41 -52.87 40.14
C SER A 57 31.19 -54.18 39.37
N TYR A 58 30.40 -55.13 39.90
CA TYR A 58 30.09 -56.37 39.19
C TYR A 58 28.89 -56.19 38.26
N LYS A 59 29.09 -56.40 36.95
CA LYS A 59 28.03 -56.32 35.93
C LYS A 59 26.87 -57.29 36.14
N THR A 60 27.13 -58.40 36.85
CA THR A 60 26.16 -59.44 37.18
C THR A 60 25.35 -59.14 38.44
N LEU A 61 25.63 -58.04 39.15
CA LEU A 61 24.90 -57.70 40.37
C LEU A 61 23.53 -57.12 40.03
N GLU A 62 22.49 -57.79 40.52
CA GLU A 62 21.09 -57.41 40.38
C GLU A 62 20.50 -57.00 41.73
N GLY A 63 19.69 -55.94 41.72
CA GLY A 63 18.79 -55.56 42.81
C GLY A 63 17.34 -55.78 42.42
N VAL A 64 16.44 -55.66 43.40
CA VAL A 64 14.99 -55.71 43.16
C VAL A 64 14.38 -54.34 43.44
N ARG A 65 13.66 -53.79 42.46
CA ARG A 65 12.89 -52.55 42.60
C ARG A 65 11.48 -52.78 42.08
N ASN A 66 10.48 -52.55 42.94
CA ASN A 66 9.06 -52.76 42.62
C ASN A 66 8.78 -54.16 42.01
N GLY A 67 9.38 -55.20 42.58
CA GLY A 67 9.20 -56.59 42.13
C GLY A 67 10.00 -57.00 40.88
N HIS A 68 10.66 -56.06 40.19
CA HIS A 68 11.48 -56.33 39.01
C HIS A 68 12.97 -56.41 39.34
N LYS A 69 13.67 -57.35 38.72
CA LYS A 69 15.13 -57.43 38.76
C LYS A 69 15.72 -56.31 37.91
N ILE A 70 16.59 -55.51 38.51
CA ILE A 70 17.31 -54.42 37.85
C ILE A 70 18.81 -54.60 38.06
N SER A 71 19.63 -54.24 37.08
CA SER A 71 21.07 -54.15 37.31
C SER A 71 21.36 -53.00 38.27
N VAL A 72 22.20 -53.25 39.28
CA VAL A 72 22.71 -52.22 40.20
C VAL A 72 24.20 -51.96 39.98
N PHE A 73 24.70 -52.34 38.80
CA PHE A 73 26.07 -52.11 38.39
C PHE A 73 26.37 -50.62 38.22
N VAL A 74 27.54 -50.21 38.71
CA VAL A 74 28.11 -48.87 38.55
C VAL A 74 29.54 -49.01 38.03
N SER A 75 29.79 -48.43 36.86
CA SER A 75 31.13 -48.35 36.29
C SER A 75 31.90 -47.21 36.93
N SER A 76 32.94 -47.52 37.70
CA SER A 76 33.85 -46.51 38.27
C SER A 76 34.40 -45.59 37.18
N LYS A 77 34.82 -46.17 36.05
CA LYS A 77 35.37 -45.42 34.92
C LYS A 77 34.36 -44.43 34.33
N GLU A 78 33.08 -44.77 34.28
CA GLU A 78 32.05 -43.85 33.75
C GLU A 78 31.70 -42.77 34.77
N PHE A 79 31.62 -43.14 36.06
CA PHE A 79 31.40 -42.19 37.16
C PHE A 79 32.52 -41.17 37.27
N ASP A 80 33.77 -41.57 37.07
CA ASP A 80 34.93 -40.67 37.07
C ASP A 80 34.82 -39.58 35.99
N THR A 81 34.09 -39.85 34.90
CA THR A 81 33.82 -38.87 33.82
C THR A 81 32.55 -38.05 34.03
N SER A 82 31.82 -38.30 35.12
CA SER A 82 30.63 -37.54 35.49
C SER A 82 31.01 -36.16 36.02
N VAL A 83 30.12 -35.18 35.84
CA VAL A 83 30.23 -33.86 36.49
C VAL A 83 30.17 -33.94 38.02
N HIS A 84 29.69 -35.06 38.55
CA HIS A 84 29.59 -35.34 39.98
C HIS A 84 30.72 -36.25 40.49
N ASN A 85 31.82 -36.43 39.74
CA ASN A 85 32.91 -37.33 40.14
C ASN A 85 33.57 -36.99 41.50
N ALA A 86 33.44 -35.74 41.95
CA ALA A 86 33.96 -35.27 43.23
C ALA A 86 33.05 -35.66 44.42
N LEU A 87 31.82 -36.10 44.16
CA LEU A 87 30.88 -36.53 45.19
C LEU A 87 31.11 -37.99 45.58
N THR A 88 30.89 -38.25 46.86
CA THR A 88 30.79 -39.60 47.41
C THR A 88 29.41 -40.19 47.14
N CYS A 89 29.29 -41.52 47.06
CA CYS A 89 28.02 -42.20 46.77
C CYS A 89 26.92 -41.83 47.77
N VAL A 90 27.25 -41.67 49.05
CA VAL A 90 26.30 -41.34 50.13
C VAL A 90 25.82 -39.89 50.12
N GLU A 91 26.53 -38.99 49.42
CA GLU A 91 26.05 -37.60 49.24
C GLU A 91 24.86 -37.52 48.28
N CYS A 92 24.73 -38.49 47.36
CA CYS A 92 23.55 -38.62 46.50
C CYS A 92 22.54 -39.62 47.07
N HIS A 93 23.03 -40.69 47.68
CA HIS A 93 22.21 -41.73 48.31
C HIS A 93 22.11 -41.52 49.81
N THR A 94 21.46 -40.42 50.20
CA THR A 94 21.35 -39.95 51.59
C THR A 94 20.60 -40.90 52.53
N ASP A 95 19.77 -41.79 51.97
CA ASP A 95 19.01 -42.80 52.72
C ASP A 95 19.81 -44.09 53.02
N LEU A 96 21.10 -44.15 52.65
CA LEU A 96 21.96 -45.30 52.94
C LEU A 96 22.56 -45.25 54.35
N ASP A 97 22.23 -46.25 55.16
CA ASP A 97 22.93 -46.53 56.42
C ASP A 97 24.14 -47.45 56.15
N MET A 98 25.34 -46.85 56.14
CA MET A 98 26.60 -47.56 55.92
C MET A 98 26.89 -48.65 56.96
N LYS A 99 26.19 -48.66 58.11
CA LYS A 99 26.30 -49.74 59.10
C LYS A 99 25.54 -51.02 58.69
N LYS A 100 24.76 -50.97 57.59
CA LYS A 100 23.91 -52.07 57.10
C LYS A 100 24.27 -52.49 55.67
N ILE A 101 25.58 -52.61 55.39
CA ILE A 101 26.12 -53.15 54.13
C ILE A 101 26.60 -54.60 54.35
N PRO A 102 26.29 -55.57 53.48
CA PRO A 102 25.51 -55.46 52.24
C PRO A 102 24.03 -55.17 52.51
N HIS A 103 23.50 -54.19 51.78
CA HIS A 103 22.11 -53.77 51.90
C HIS A 103 21.19 -54.67 51.06
N ARG A 104 19.95 -54.88 51.52
CA ARG A 104 18.94 -55.76 50.87
C ARG A 104 17.59 -55.09 50.62
N ASN A 105 17.43 -53.84 51.05
CA ASN A 105 16.16 -53.11 50.97
C ASN A 105 16.14 -52.19 49.75
N THR A 106 14.94 -51.89 49.26
CA THR A 106 14.74 -50.86 48.23
C THR A 106 14.87 -49.48 48.88
N PHE A 107 15.73 -48.64 48.33
CA PHE A 107 15.94 -47.25 48.79
C PHE A 107 15.12 -46.26 47.97
N THR A 108 14.95 -45.06 48.51
CA THR A 108 14.33 -43.97 47.75
C THR A 108 15.22 -43.56 46.56
N PRO A 109 14.62 -43.14 45.44
CA PRO A 109 15.38 -42.57 44.32
C PRO A 109 16.10 -41.28 44.73
N VAL A 110 17.30 -41.09 44.19
CA VAL A 110 18.13 -39.88 44.39
C VAL A 110 17.37 -38.62 44.02
N GLN A 111 17.33 -37.66 44.94
CA GLN A 111 16.65 -36.38 44.78
C GLN A 111 17.62 -35.29 44.29
N CYS A 112 17.78 -35.17 42.97
CA CYS A 112 18.65 -34.16 42.37
C CYS A 112 18.30 -32.72 42.79
N GLY A 113 17.04 -32.48 43.17
CA GLY A 113 16.50 -31.18 43.53
C GLY A 113 17.04 -30.58 44.83
N ASP A 114 17.63 -31.39 45.71
CA ASP A 114 18.23 -30.90 46.96
C ASP A 114 19.38 -29.91 46.67
N CYS A 115 20.14 -30.20 45.61
CA CYS A 115 21.21 -29.35 45.09
C CYS A 115 20.78 -28.53 43.86
N HIS A 116 19.96 -29.08 42.95
CA HIS A 116 19.51 -28.41 41.72
C HIS A 116 18.11 -27.79 41.84
N ARG A 117 17.97 -26.84 42.77
CA ARG A 117 16.66 -26.23 43.11
C ARG A 117 15.99 -25.50 41.94
N VAL A 118 16.74 -24.75 41.15
CA VAL A 118 16.20 -23.97 40.02
C VAL A 118 15.70 -24.88 38.88
N PRO A 119 16.50 -25.83 38.36
CA PRO A 119 16.00 -26.80 37.39
C PRO A 119 14.80 -27.62 37.90
N LEU A 120 14.81 -28.01 39.18
CA LEU A 120 13.67 -28.73 39.78
C LEU A 120 12.40 -27.87 39.77
N GLN A 121 12.49 -26.60 40.15
CA GLN A 121 11.34 -25.69 40.14
C GLN A 121 10.78 -25.52 38.71
N GLN A 122 11.65 -25.37 37.72
CA GLN A 122 11.24 -25.30 36.32
C GLN A 122 10.57 -26.59 35.85
N PHE A 123 11.14 -27.74 36.21
CA PHE A 123 10.60 -29.05 35.85
C PHE A 123 9.21 -29.27 36.42
N ARG A 124 8.97 -28.85 37.67
CA ARG A 124 7.65 -28.90 38.31
C ARG A 124 6.57 -28.09 37.61
N GLU A 125 6.94 -27.10 36.81
CA GLU A 125 5.99 -26.34 36.00
C GLU A 125 5.69 -27.02 34.65
N SER A 126 6.47 -28.03 34.26
CA SER A 126 6.38 -28.66 32.94
C SER A 126 5.23 -29.67 32.81
N LEU A 127 4.83 -29.94 31.57
CA LEU A 127 3.87 -31.00 31.26
C LEU A 127 4.36 -32.40 31.68
N HIS A 128 5.66 -32.66 31.58
CA HIS A 128 6.23 -33.96 31.97
C HIS A 128 6.05 -34.21 33.48
N ASP A 129 6.30 -33.23 34.33
CA ASP A 129 6.09 -33.38 35.77
C ASP A 129 4.60 -33.48 36.12
N LYS A 130 3.73 -32.77 35.41
CA LYS A 130 2.28 -32.90 35.58
C LYS A 130 1.82 -34.34 35.33
N VAL A 131 2.25 -34.95 34.21
CA VAL A 131 1.92 -36.36 33.90
C VAL A 131 2.53 -37.30 34.94
N LEU A 132 3.74 -37.02 35.42
CA LEU A 132 4.39 -37.81 36.48
C LEU A 132 3.60 -37.77 37.81
N GLN A 133 3.07 -36.60 38.18
CA GLN A 133 2.23 -36.43 39.38
C GLN A 133 0.86 -37.11 39.23
N ASP A 134 0.32 -37.14 38.02
CA ASP A 134 -0.94 -37.82 37.69
C ASP A 134 -0.79 -39.35 37.63
N GLY A 135 0.40 -39.89 37.96
CA GLY A 135 0.69 -41.32 38.00
C GLY A 135 1.05 -41.93 36.64
N GLY A 136 1.38 -41.09 35.66
CA GLY A 136 1.83 -41.53 34.34
C GLY A 136 3.20 -42.18 34.40
N ASP A 137 3.26 -43.45 34.01
CA ASP A 137 4.45 -44.32 34.01
C ASP A 137 5.45 -44.00 32.89
N LEU A 138 5.02 -43.25 31.86
CA LEU A 138 5.83 -42.89 30.69
C LEU A 138 6.44 -41.48 30.75
N ALA A 139 6.18 -40.71 31.82
CA ALA A 139 6.74 -39.38 31.98
C ALA A 139 8.25 -39.46 32.30
N PRO A 140 9.12 -38.72 31.56
CA PRO A 140 10.55 -38.75 31.82
C PRO A 140 10.88 -38.03 33.14
N ASN A 141 11.93 -38.48 33.82
CA ASN A 141 12.51 -37.82 34.98
C ASN A 141 13.92 -37.27 34.67
N CYS A 142 14.57 -36.65 35.66
CA CYS A 142 15.92 -36.08 35.52
C CYS A 142 16.92 -37.07 34.92
N GLN A 143 16.90 -38.32 35.42
CA GLN A 143 17.83 -39.37 35.02
C GLN A 143 17.55 -39.90 33.60
N THR A 144 16.30 -39.81 33.15
CA THR A 144 15.91 -40.19 31.78
C THR A 144 16.61 -39.31 30.75
N CYS A 145 16.71 -38.00 31.02
CA CYS A 145 17.34 -37.05 30.11
C CYS A 145 18.86 -36.92 30.31
N HIS A 146 19.33 -36.86 31.56
CA HIS A 146 20.73 -36.56 31.88
C HIS A 146 21.61 -37.79 32.08
N GLY A 147 21.01 -38.97 32.29
CA GLY A 147 21.71 -40.15 32.79
C GLY A 147 21.72 -40.21 34.33
N SER A 148 22.27 -41.30 34.87
CA SER A 148 22.33 -41.52 36.32
C SER A 148 23.75 -41.31 36.85
N HIS A 149 24.62 -42.33 36.78
CA HIS A 149 26.00 -42.24 37.25
C HIS A 149 26.99 -41.68 36.21
N ASN A 150 26.51 -41.38 35.00
CA ASN A 150 27.30 -40.97 33.84
C ASN A 150 26.90 -39.59 33.30
N ILE A 151 26.51 -38.67 34.19
CA ILE A 151 26.06 -37.32 33.80
C ILE A 151 27.25 -36.49 33.31
N LYS A 152 27.27 -36.17 32.02
CA LYS A 152 28.40 -35.47 31.37
C LYS A 152 28.12 -33.99 31.10
N PRO A 153 29.14 -33.12 31.10
CA PRO A 153 28.99 -31.71 30.69
C PRO A 153 28.38 -31.60 29.30
N ILE A 154 27.57 -30.56 29.04
CA ILE A 154 26.88 -30.39 27.74
C ILE A 154 27.82 -30.30 26.52
N ALA A 155 29.06 -29.87 26.75
CA ALA A 155 30.09 -29.79 25.72
C ALA A 155 30.73 -31.14 25.38
N ASP A 156 30.60 -32.15 26.24
CA ASP A 156 31.13 -33.50 26.01
C ASP A 156 30.35 -34.17 24.85
N PRO A 157 31.04 -34.72 23.83
CA PRO A 157 30.43 -35.44 22.72
C PRO A 157 29.46 -36.55 23.14
N GLU A 158 29.72 -37.18 24.28
CA GLU A 158 28.94 -38.29 24.82
C GLU A 158 27.76 -37.86 25.70
N SER A 159 27.62 -36.56 26.02
CA SER A 159 26.50 -36.07 26.81
C SER A 159 25.16 -36.28 26.11
N ASN A 160 24.19 -36.89 26.83
CA ASN A 160 22.83 -37.13 26.34
C ASN A 160 22.10 -35.83 25.94
N VAL A 161 22.46 -34.71 26.56
CA VAL A 161 21.85 -33.40 26.34
C VAL A 161 22.67 -32.50 25.41
N ARG A 162 23.66 -33.05 24.70
CA ARG A 162 24.41 -32.31 23.67
C ARG A 162 23.44 -31.88 22.55
N PRO A 163 23.54 -30.65 21.99
CA PRO A 163 22.59 -30.15 21.00
C PRO A 163 22.25 -31.11 19.85
N ILE A 164 23.25 -31.82 19.30
CA ILE A 164 23.03 -32.77 18.20
C ILE A 164 22.27 -34.05 18.62
N LYS A 165 22.30 -34.42 19.91
CA LYS A 165 21.59 -35.59 20.46
C LYS A 165 20.18 -35.23 20.97
N VAL A 166 19.88 -33.95 21.20
CA VAL A 166 18.56 -33.49 21.72
C VAL A 166 17.39 -33.96 20.86
N PRO A 167 17.39 -33.85 19.51
CA PRO A 167 16.27 -34.36 18.71
C PRO A 167 16.02 -35.85 18.95
N GLY A 168 17.08 -36.66 18.99
CA GLY A 168 16.97 -38.10 19.27
C GLY A 168 16.49 -38.39 20.70
N LEU A 169 16.92 -37.60 21.69
CA LEU A 169 16.49 -37.74 23.09
C LEU A 169 14.98 -37.47 23.25
N CYS A 170 14.47 -36.40 22.66
CA CYS A 170 13.02 -36.16 22.66
C CYS A 170 12.29 -37.21 21.81
N GLY A 171 12.91 -37.58 20.69
CA GLY A 171 12.44 -38.57 19.74
C GLY A 171 12.18 -39.93 20.35
N SER A 172 13.01 -40.41 21.27
CA SER A 172 12.87 -41.75 21.87
C SER A 172 11.51 -41.99 22.54
N CYS A 173 10.80 -40.91 22.89
CA CYS A 173 9.42 -40.96 23.35
C CYS A 173 8.44 -40.32 22.36
N HIS A 174 8.82 -39.29 21.62
CA HIS A 174 7.90 -38.52 20.76
C HIS A 174 7.96 -38.86 19.26
N HIS A 175 8.50 -40.01 18.87
CA HIS A 175 8.42 -40.52 17.49
C HIS A 175 7.25 -41.48 17.30
N GLU A 176 6.90 -41.76 16.05
CA GLU A 176 5.77 -42.62 15.70
C GLU A 176 6.04 -44.07 16.13
N GLY A 177 5.05 -44.70 16.76
CA GLY A 177 5.14 -46.10 17.23
C GLY A 177 5.82 -46.27 18.59
N THR A 178 6.07 -45.19 19.35
CA THR A 178 6.39 -45.28 20.78
C THR A 178 5.12 -45.45 21.60
N GLU A 179 5.24 -46.05 22.80
CA GLU A 179 4.12 -46.15 23.76
C GLU A 179 3.52 -44.77 24.11
N VAL A 180 4.33 -43.71 24.08
CA VAL A 180 3.86 -42.34 24.33
C VAL A 180 3.01 -41.83 23.16
N SER A 181 3.44 -42.04 21.91
CA SER A 181 2.69 -41.62 20.72
C SER A 181 1.38 -42.39 20.52
N GLU A 182 1.32 -43.65 21.00
CA GLU A 182 0.13 -44.50 20.88
C GLU A 182 -0.89 -44.27 22.00
N ARG A 183 -0.42 -43.92 23.21
CA ARG A 183 -1.28 -43.76 24.40
C ARG A 183 -1.75 -42.33 24.64
N TYR A 184 -1.01 -41.34 24.16
CA TYR A 184 -1.34 -39.92 24.35
C TYR A 184 -1.65 -39.24 23.02
N ASP A 185 -2.70 -38.42 23.01
CA ASP A 185 -3.07 -37.59 21.86
C ASP A 185 -2.09 -36.40 21.74
N ILE A 186 -1.09 -36.55 20.87
CA ILE A 186 -0.10 -35.52 20.58
C ILE A 186 -0.55 -34.80 19.30
N PRO A 187 -0.70 -33.45 19.29
CA PRO A 187 -1.21 -32.70 18.13
C PRO A 187 -0.35 -32.74 16.85
N GLN A 188 0.72 -33.54 16.82
CA GLN A 188 1.74 -33.53 15.78
C GLN A 188 2.23 -34.95 15.48
N ASP A 189 2.17 -35.31 14.20
CA ASP A 189 2.77 -36.54 13.67
C ASP A 189 4.07 -36.24 12.92
N GLN A 190 4.88 -37.26 12.74
CA GLN A 190 6.17 -37.26 12.04
C GLN A 190 7.13 -36.19 12.58
N ILE A 191 7.17 -35.97 13.90
CA ILE A 191 7.86 -34.83 14.52
C ILE A 191 9.36 -34.84 14.20
N LEU A 192 10.01 -36.00 14.30
CA LEU A 192 11.44 -36.14 14.01
C LEU A 192 11.74 -35.98 12.51
N GLU A 193 10.94 -36.62 11.66
CA GLU A 193 11.09 -36.52 10.21
C GLU A 193 10.92 -35.07 9.78
N ASN A 194 9.82 -34.44 10.18
CA ASN A 194 9.57 -33.04 9.93
C ASN A 194 10.76 -32.20 10.41
N TYR A 195 11.16 -32.28 11.69
CA TYR A 195 12.26 -31.47 12.20
C TYR A 195 13.55 -31.68 11.39
N SER A 196 13.85 -32.92 10.98
CA SER A 196 15.01 -33.23 10.15
C SER A 196 14.95 -32.60 8.75
N GLU A 197 13.74 -32.39 8.23
CA GLU A 197 13.49 -31.63 7.00
C GLU A 197 13.55 -30.12 7.23
N SER A 198 13.51 -29.60 8.46
CA SER A 198 13.56 -28.16 8.73
C SER A 198 14.94 -27.53 8.43
N MET A 199 15.03 -26.21 8.25
CA MET A 199 16.34 -25.53 8.07
C MET A 199 17.23 -25.69 9.30
N HIS A 200 16.62 -25.78 10.49
CA HIS A 200 17.33 -26.05 11.73
C HIS A 200 17.85 -27.50 11.79
N GLY A 201 17.03 -28.47 11.37
CA GLY A 201 17.42 -29.88 11.29
C GLY A 201 18.48 -30.15 10.21
N GLU A 202 18.36 -29.52 9.04
CA GLU A 202 19.38 -29.55 7.98
C GLU A 202 20.73 -29.01 8.50
N GLY A 203 20.71 -27.88 9.21
CA GLY A 203 21.90 -27.30 9.84
C GLY A 203 22.51 -28.21 10.90
N LEU A 204 21.68 -28.73 11.81
CA LEU A 204 22.14 -29.53 12.94
C LEU A 204 22.57 -30.95 12.53
N LEU A 205 21.71 -31.69 11.86
CA LEU A 205 21.85 -33.12 11.60
C LEU A 205 22.68 -33.41 10.35
N ARG A 206 22.56 -32.61 9.27
CA ARG A 206 23.34 -32.84 8.04
C ARG A 206 24.65 -32.08 8.00
N LYS A 207 24.66 -30.83 8.51
CA LYS A 207 25.84 -29.96 8.48
C LYS A 207 26.62 -29.91 9.79
N GLY A 208 26.12 -30.55 10.86
CA GLY A 208 26.79 -30.62 12.16
C GLY A 208 26.87 -29.27 12.90
N LEU A 209 26.07 -28.28 12.52
CA LEU A 209 26.06 -26.95 13.12
C LEU A 209 25.34 -26.99 14.47
N THR A 210 26.09 -27.11 15.56
CA THR A 210 25.53 -27.17 16.93
C THR A 210 24.89 -25.86 17.39
N VAL A 211 25.03 -24.79 16.63
CA VAL A 211 24.34 -23.50 16.83
C VAL A 211 22.92 -23.49 16.27
N SER A 212 22.55 -24.49 15.45
CA SER A 212 21.19 -24.62 14.93
C SER A 212 20.20 -24.91 16.06
N ALA A 213 19.01 -24.31 15.99
CA ALA A 213 17.98 -24.47 17.01
C ALA A 213 17.52 -25.92 17.14
N THR A 214 17.31 -26.37 18.37
CA THR A 214 16.83 -27.72 18.73
C THR A 214 15.44 -27.62 19.38
N CYS A 215 14.83 -28.76 19.72
CA CYS A 215 13.54 -28.80 20.43
C CYS A 215 13.55 -27.89 21.68
N VAL A 216 14.62 -27.94 22.47
CA VAL A 216 14.72 -27.16 23.72
C VAL A 216 15.03 -25.68 23.50
N SER A 217 15.48 -25.29 22.29
CA SER A 217 15.68 -23.88 21.93
C SER A 217 14.34 -23.14 21.82
N CYS A 218 13.28 -23.84 21.41
CA CYS A 218 11.92 -23.28 21.31
C CYS A 218 11.06 -23.65 22.51
N HIS A 219 11.07 -24.91 22.98
CA HIS A 219 10.19 -25.40 24.05
C HIS A 219 10.74 -25.24 25.47
N THR A 220 12.00 -24.83 25.61
CA THR A 220 12.81 -24.83 26.85
C THR A 220 13.12 -26.24 27.39
N PRO A 221 14.29 -26.49 27.99
CA PRO A 221 14.70 -27.85 28.39
C PRO A 221 14.03 -28.37 29.68
N HIS A 222 13.74 -27.48 30.63
CA HIS A 222 13.19 -27.86 31.94
C HIS A 222 11.78 -27.32 32.17
N ARG A 223 11.22 -26.46 31.30
CA ARG A 223 9.89 -25.86 31.50
C ARG A 223 9.02 -25.99 30.26
N ILE A 224 8.86 -27.22 29.78
CA ILE A 224 8.06 -27.53 28.59
C ILE A 224 6.58 -27.32 28.91
N LEU A 225 6.00 -26.25 28.38
CA LEU A 225 4.60 -25.84 28.56
C LEU A 225 3.82 -25.97 27.24
N PRO A 226 2.50 -26.21 27.27
CA PRO A 226 1.69 -26.26 26.06
C PRO A 226 1.65 -24.90 25.37
N HIS A 227 1.52 -24.89 24.04
CA HIS A 227 1.44 -23.65 23.23
C HIS A 227 0.26 -22.74 23.61
N THR A 228 -0.76 -23.28 24.28
CA THR A 228 -1.93 -22.57 24.78
C THR A 228 -1.66 -21.79 26.09
N ASP A 229 -0.60 -22.13 26.83
CA ASP A 229 -0.21 -21.45 28.07
C ASP A 229 0.51 -20.13 27.73
N PRO A 230 0.04 -18.97 28.22
CA PRO A 230 0.67 -17.68 27.93
C PRO A 230 2.11 -17.55 28.45
N ARG A 231 2.55 -18.42 29.38
CA ARG A 231 3.93 -18.47 29.89
C ARG A 231 4.85 -19.30 28.99
N SER A 232 4.31 -20.08 28.07
CA SER A 232 5.09 -20.90 27.13
C SER A 232 5.84 -20.01 26.14
N THR A 233 7.10 -20.32 25.86
CA THR A 233 7.94 -19.63 24.85
C THR A 233 7.39 -19.78 23.44
N ILE A 234 6.61 -20.82 23.19
CA ILE A 234 5.94 -21.06 21.89
C ILE A 234 4.48 -20.60 21.88
N SER A 235 4.03 -19.86 22.90
CA SER A 235 2.69 -19.29 22.88
C SER A 235 2.58 -18.20 21.83
N LYS A 236 1.36 -17.93 21.34
CA LYS A 236 1.08 -16.86 20.35
C LYS A 236 1.70 -15.51 20.74
N LEU A 237 1.71 -15.20 22.04
CA LEU A 237 2.25 -13.93 22.57
C LEU A 237 3.78 -13.89 22.68
N ASN A 238 4.43 -15.06 22.79
CA ASN A 238 5.87 -15.15 23.04
C ASN A 238 6.67 -15.64 21.84
N ILE A 239 6.03 -16.24 20.84
CA ILE A 239 6.71 -16.93 19.73
C ILE A 239 7.63 -15.98 18.95
N SER A 240 7.19 -14.75 18.66
CA SER A 240 8.03 -13.75 17.98
C SER A 240 9.27 -13.41 18.81
N LYS A 241 9.11 -13.23 20.14
CA LYS A 241 10.23 -13.01 21.06
C LYS A 241 11.19 -14.20 21.08
N THR A 242 10.69 -15.43 20.98
CA THR A 242 11.51 -16.64 20.92
C THR A 242 12.33 -16.70 19.63
N CYS A 243 11.72 -16.44 18.48
CA CYS A 243 12.41 -16.41 17.19
C CYS A 243 13.48 -15.30 17.13
N SER A 244 13.15 -14.10 17.62
CA SER A 244 14.04 -12.94 17.58
C SER A 244 15.26 -13.06 18.50
N GLN A 245 15.35 -14.09 19.36
CA GLN A 245 16.58 -14.38 20.11
C GLN A 245 17.75 -14.71 19.17
N CYS A 246 17.45 -15.28 18.00
CA CYS A 246 18.45 -15.61 16.97
C CYS A 246 18.21 -14.85 15.67
N HIS A 247 16.95 -14.57 15.32
CA HIS A 247 16.56 -13.81 14.12
C HIS A 247 16.41 -12.32 14.42
N SER A 248 17.49 -11.66 14.84
CA SER A 248 17.46 -10.24 15.27
C SER A 248 17.06 -9.26 14.15
N GLU A 249 17.29 -9.62 12.88
CA GLU A 249 16.99 -8.81 11.69
C GLU A 249 15.66 -9.21 11.03
N ILE A 250 14.76 -9.89 11.76
CA ILE A 250 13.53 -10.44 11.19
C ILE A 250 12.61 -9.34 10.62
N GLU A 251 12.58 -8.16 11.23
CA GLU A 251 11.80 -7.02 10.74
C GLU A 251 12.28 -6.62 9.33
N ARG A 252 13.59 -6.41 9.15
CA ARG A 252 14.19 -5.96 7.88
C ARG A 252 13.89 -6.89 6.72
N VAL A 253 13.84 -8.20 6.98
CA VAL A 253 13.53 -9.20 5.92
C VAL A 253 12.04 -9.31 5.63
N HIS A 254 11.16 -8.84 6.54
CA HIS A 254 9.71 -8.85 6.37
C HIS A 254 9.10 -7.49 6.03
N GLN A 255 9.83 -6.38 6.05
CA GLN A 255 9.33 -5.03 5.68
C GLN A 255 8.66 -4.95 4.29
N LYS A 256 8.99 -5.87 3.37
CA LYS A 256 8.34 -5.95 2.05
C LYS A 256 6.99 -6.70 2.05
N VAL A 257 6.67 -7.36 3.15
CA VAL A 257 5.51 -8.26 3.32
C VAL A 257 4.60 -7.80 4.46
N ILE A 258 5.16 -7.22 5.52
CA ILE A 258 4.45 -6.74 6.71
C ILE A 258 4.96 -5.35 7.04
N ARG A 259 4.04 -4.44 7.35
CA ARG A 259 4.33 -3.07 7.78
C ARG A 259 5.33 -3.03 8.93
N GLY A 260 6.53 -2.50 8.66
CA GLY A 260 7.68 -2.58 9.57
C GLY A 260 7.39 -2.07 10.99
N GLN A 261 6.69 -0.94 11.09
CA GLN A 261 6.37 -0.28 12.37
C GLN A 261 5.53 -1.16 13.31
N LEU A 262 4.77 -2.14 12.79
CA LEU A 262 3.96 -3.03 13.62
C LEU A 262 4.82 -3.95 14.49
N TRP A 263 6.03 -4.31 14.06
CA TRP A 263 6.92 -5.21 14.82
C TRP A 263 7.31 -4.64 16.18
N GLU A 264 7.43 -3.31 16.28
CA GLU A 264 7.77 -2.62 17.53
C GLU A 264 6.54 -2.14 18.29
N LYS A 265 5.57 -1.51 17.61
CA LYS A 265 4.47 -0.80 18.26
C LYS A 265 3.29 -1.69 18.59
N GLU A 266 2.95 -2.61 17.69
CA GLU A 266 1.73 -3.41 17.77
C GLU A 266 1.99 -4.86 17.32
N PRO A 267 2.92 -5.61 17.96
CA PRO A 267 3.31 -6.96 17.51
C PRO A 267 2.18 -7.99 17.57
N HIS A 268 1.09 -7.68 18.27
CA HIS A 268 -0.13 -8.49 18.32
C HIS A 268 -1.00 -8.34 17.05
N ASN A 269 -0.78 -7.28 16.27
CA ASN A 269 -1.45 -7.00 15.00
C ASN A 269 -0.64 -7.51 13.80
N ILE A 270 0.27 -8.47 14.01
CA ILE A 270 1.01 -9.17 12.95
C ILE A 270 0.60 -10.65 12.99
N PRO A 271 0.39 -11.32 11.84
CA PRO A 271 0.27 -12.78 11.81
C PRO A 271 1.44 -13.41 12.58
N VAL A 272 1.18 -14.37 13.48
CA VAL A 272 2.32 -14.91 14.24
C VAL A 272 3.25 -15.66 13.31
N CYS A 273 4.56 -15.68 13.60
CA CYS A 273 5.56 -16.22 12.66
C CYS A 273 5.21 -17.64 12.19
N VAL A 274 4.65 -18.43 13.10
CA VAL A 274 4.22 -19.79 12.81
C VAL A 274 3.07 -19.77 11.79
N ASP A 275 2.08 -18.86 11.87
CA ASP A 275 0.95 -18.72 10.91
C ASP A 275 1.39 -18.65 9.43
N CYS A 276 2.64 -18.26 9.17
CA CYS A 276 3.25 -18.24 7.84
C CYS A 276 4.35 -19.31 7.62
N HIS A 277 4.95 -19.87 8.68
CA HIS A 277 6.08 -20.78 8.63
C HIS A 277 5.91 -22.01 9.54
N GLN A 278 6.04 -23.22 8.98
CA GLN A 278 6.08 -24.42 9.81
C GLN A 278 7.42 -24.51 10.57
N PRO A 279 7.42 -24.44 11.93
CA PRO A 279 8.67 -24.46 12.70
C PRO A 279 9.36 -25.82 12.65
N HIS A 280 8.60 -26.87 12.33
CA HIS A 280 9.08 -28.23 12.23
C HIS A 280 9.28 -28.71 10.78
N LYS A 281 9.08 -27.97 9.67
CA LYS A 281 9.28 -28.53 8.30
C LYS A 281 9.67 -27.42 7.31
N VAL A 282 10.51 -27.70 6.31
CA VAL A 282 10.99 -26.69 5.33
C VAL A 282 9.98 -26.23 4.28
N ARG A 283 8.82 -26.88 4.12
CA ARG A 283 7.94 -26.56 3.00
C ARG A 283 6.99 -25.39 3.30
N LYS A 284 6.85 -24.50 2.31
CA LYS A 284 5.75 -23.55 2.18
C LYS A 284 4.46 -24.34 1.99
N SER A 285 3.83 -24.76 3.08
CA SER A 285 2.52 -25.40 3.07
C SER A 285 1.72 -24.88 4.24
N PHE A 286 0.58 -24.29 3.89
CA PHE A 286 -0.43 -23.74 4.79
C PHE A 286 -1.07 -24.84 5.65
N TYR A 287 -1.55 -24.44 6.81
CA TYR A 287 -1.66 -25.23 8.03
C TYR A 287 -2.62 -26.43 8.07
N THR A 288 -2.21 -27.42 8.88
CA THR A 288 -3.07 -28.28 9.73
C THR A 288 -2.89 -28.04 11.25
N GLN A 289 -1.79 -27.42 11.69
CA GLN A 289 -1.46 -27.13 13.10
C GLN A 289 -1.57 -25.65 13.49
N GLY A 290 -2.79 -25.16 13.42
CA GLY A 290 -3.28 -23.85 13.85
C GLY A 290 -4.79 -23.93 13.71
N ILE A 291 -5.48 -22.79 13.71
CA ILE A 291 -6.87 -22.79 13.21
C ILE A 291 -6.73 -22.98 11.70
N SER A 292 -7.00 -24.19 11.22
CA SER A 292 -7.03 -24.45 9.79
C SER A 292 -8.20 -23.69 9.18
N ASP A 293 -8.14 -23.40 7.88
CA ASP A 293 -9.32 -22.85 7.18
C ASP A 293 -10.54 -23.76 7.36
N GLN A 294 -10.33 -25.07 7.53
CA GLN A 294 -11.41 -26.03 7.80
C GLN A 294 -12.12 -25.73 9.12
N ASP A 295 -11.39 -25.29 10.15
CA ASP A 295 -12.00 -24.95 11.45
C ASP A 295 -12.91 -23.74 11.37
N CYS A 296 -12.54 -22.75 10.56
CA CYS A 296 -13.41 -21.61 10.24
C CYS A 296 -14.62 -22.06 9.41
N LEU A 297 -14.37 -22.86 8.37
CA LEU A 297 -15.39 -23.29 7.41
C LEU A 297 -16.40 -24.27 8.00
N LYS A 298 -16.11 -24.94 9.13
CA LYS A 298 -17.11 -25.74 9.88
C LYS A 298 -18.40 -24.96 10.13
N CYS A 299 -18.28 -23.66 10.43
CA CYS A 299 -19.43 -22.78 10.63
C CYS A 299 -19.66 -21.87 9.42
N HIS A 300 -18.60 -21.31 8.86
CA HIS A 300 -18.71 -20.28 7.81
C HIS A 300 -19.08 -20.83 6.43
N ALA A 301 -18.99 -22.14 6.17
CA ALA A 301 -19.50 -22.72 4.92
C ALA A 301 -21.04 -22.86 4.90
N GLU A 302 -21.72 -22.72 6.05
CA GLU A 302 -23.17 -22.82 6.13
C GLU A 302 -23.86 -21.58 5.51
N ALA A 303 -24.90 -21.81 4.72
CA ALA A 303 -25.58 -20.76 3.96
C ALA A 303 -26.36 -19.75 4.83
N ASP A 304 -26.74 -20.15 6.04
CA ASP A 304 -27.63 -19.37 6.91
C ASP A 304 -26.93 -18.72 8.11
N ILE A 305 -25.60 -18.83 8.19
CA ILE A 305 -24.84 -18.21 9.28
C ILE A 305 -24.89 -16.69 9.18
N LYS A 306 -25.30 -16.04 10.27
CA LYS A 306 -25.45 -14.59 10.37
C LYS A 306 -24.71 -14.05 11.60
N SER A 307 -24.22 -12.82 11.46
CA SER A 307 -23.63 -12.08 12.56
C SER A 307 -24.66 -11.83 13.66
N SER A 308 -24.28 -12.12 14.90
CA SER A 308 -25.11 -11.85 16.09
C SER A 308 -25.20 -10.37 16.44
N VAL A 309 -24.39 -9.52 15.82
CA VAL A 309 -24.31 -8.08 16.12
C VAL A 309 -25.28 -7.27 15.26
N ASP A 310 -25.32 -7.57 13.96
CA ASP A 310 -25.96 -6.75 12.93
C ASP A 310 -26.68 -7.58 11.85
N GLY A 311 -26.69 -8.92 11.97
CA GLY A 311 -27.51 -9.80 11.14
C GLY A 311 -27.02 -10.02 9.70
N HIS A 312 -25.86 -9.45 9.31
CA HIS A 312 -25.29 -9.71 7.98
C HIS A 312 -24.84 -11.17 7.83
N SER A 313 -24.84 -11.69 6.61
CA SER A 313 -24.38 -13.06 6.31
C SER A 313 -22.88 -13.19 6.57
N LEU A 314 -22.52 -14.22 7.32
CA LEU A 314 -21.13 -14.61 7.57
C LEU A 314 -20.69 -15.78 6.67
N THR A 315 -21.51 -16.15 5.69
CA THR A 315 -21.23 -17.28 4.80
C THR A 315 -20.02 -16.99 3.93
N VAL A 316 -19.13 -17.97 3.83
CA VAL A 316 -17.90 -17.93 3.06
C VAL A 316 -17.90 -19.08 2.06
N ASP A 317 -17.86 -18.72 0.77
CA ASP A 317 -17.71 -19.69 -0.30
C ASP A 317 -16.23 -19.96 -0.57
N ARG A 318 -15.79 -21.17 -0.24
CA ARG A 318 -14.40 -21.61 -0.44
C ARG A 318 -13.98 -21.53 -1.91
N MET A 319 -14.88 -21.80 -2.86
CA MET A 319 -14.55 -21.77 -4.28
C MET A 319 -14.24 -20.35 -4.75
N LYS A 320 -14.90 -19.33 -4.17
CA LYS A 320 -14.59 -17.92 -4.44
C LYS A 320 -13.19 -17.54 -3.95
N ILE A 321 -12.81 -17.97 -2.75
CA ILE A 321 -11.46 -17.74 -2.20
C ILE A 321 -10.40 -18.39 -3.07
N MET A 322 -10.60 -19.65 -3.48
CA MET A 322 -9.65 -20.36 -4.36
C MET A 322 -9.50 -19.69 -5.74
N SER A 323 -10.47 -18.87 -6.17
CA SER A 323 -10.39 -18.09 -7.40
C SER A 323 -9.78 -16.69 -7.21
N SER A 324 -9.42 -16.32 -5.98
CA SER A 324 -8.88 -15.00 -5.62
C SER A 324 -7.35 -14.97 -5.72
N ARG A 325 -6.78 -13.77 -5.61
CA ARG A 325 -5.31 -13.58 -5.46
C ARG A 325 -4.78 -14.05 -4.10
N HIS A 326 -5.66 -14.26 -3.14
CA HIS A 326 -5.36 -14.74 -1.79
C HIS A 326 -5.72 -16.23 -1.61
N ALA A 327 -5.80 -17.00 -2.71
CA ALA A 327 -6.12 -18.43 -2.65
C ALA A 327 -5.13 -19.24 -1.79
N GLU A 328 -3.88 -18.78 -1.70
CA GLU A 328 -2.86 -19.37 -0.86
C GLU A 328 -2.74 -18.68 0.51
N THR A 329 -3.65 -17.78 0.88
CA THR A 329 -3.60 -17.08 2.18
C THR A 329 -4.62 -17.69 3.13
N ALA A 330 -4.16 -18.17 4.28
CA ALA A 330 -5.04 -18.77 5.29
C ALA A 330 -5.93 -17.70 5.94
N CYS A 331 -7.12 -18.09 6.40
CA CYS A 331 -8.09 -17.19 7.03
C CYS A 331 -7.48 -16.44 8.22
N SER A 332 -6.67 -17.12 9.05
CA SER A 332 -6.02 -16.52 10.22
C SER A 332 -4.95 -15.48 9.86
N GLN A 333 -4.40 -15.49 8.64
CA GLN A 333 -3.42 -14.50 8.19
C GLN A 333 -4.06 -13.15 7.87
N CYS A 334 -5.35 -13.13 7.51
CA CYS A 334 -6.14 -11.90 7.38
C CYS A 334 -6.89 -11.57 8.67
N HIS A 335 -7.44 -12.59 9.34
CA HIS A 335 -8.15 -12.48 10.61
C HIS A 335 -7.23 -12.76 11.81
N ILE A 336 -6.22 -11.89 11.99
CA ILE A 336 -5.04 -12.10 12.84
C ILE A 336 -5.28 -12.21 14.36
N ASN A 337 -6.51 -12.01 14.82
CA ASN A 337 -6.88 -12.04 16.25
C ASN A 337 -7.76 -13.23 16.66
N VAL A 338 -7.74 -14.33 15.90
CA VAL A 338 -8.37 -15.59 16.31
C VAL A 338 -7.60 -16.28 17.46
N ASP A 339 -8.32 -16.94 18.37
CA ASP A 339 -7.78 -17.67 19.53
C ASP A 339 -8.21 -19.15 19.52
N PRO A 340 -7.30 -20.11 19.20
CA PRO A 340 -7.64 -21.53 19.11
C PRO A 340 -8.05 -22.16 20.45
N ARG A 341 -7.84 -21.48 21.57
CA ARG A 341 -8.20 -21.99 22.91
C ARG A 341 -9.69 -21.84 23.21
N ARG A 342 -10.40 -21.05 22.42
CA ARG A 342 -11.83 -20.78 22.57
C ARG A 342 -12.63 -21.81 21.77
N SER A 343 -13.79 -22.20 22.29
CA SER A 343 -14.73 -23.05 21.55
C SER A 343 -15.17 -22.41 20.23
N ARG A 344 -15.28 -21.08 20.19
CA ARG A 344 -15.43 -20.28 18.98
C ARG A 344 -14.16 -19.43 18.77
N PRO A 345 -13.21 -19.87 17.93
CA PRO A 345 -11.93 -19.18 17.79
C PRO A 345 -12.03 -17.74 17.26
N CYS A 346 -13.10 -17.40 16.54
CA CYS A 346 -13.37 -16.05 16.05
C CYS A 346 -14.02 -15.11 17.07
N GLU A 347 -14.35 -15.56 18.30
CA GLU A 347 -14.95 -14.71 19.33
C GLU A 347 -14.05 -13.52 19.73
N THR A 348 -12.74 -13.67 19.58
CA THR A 348 -11.76 -12.63 19.88
C THR A 348 -11.55 -11.63 18.74
N LEU A 349 -12.16 -11.84 17.57
CA LEU A 349 -12.14 -10.89 16.46
C LEU A 349 -13.05 -9.70 16.80
N LYS A 350 -12.43 -8.55 17.06
CA LYS A 350 -13.12 -7.28 17.31
C LYS A 350 -13.01 -6.31 16.15
N ASP A 351 -11.91 -6.41 15.41
CA ASP A 351 -11.54 -5.46 14.38
C ASP A 351 -11.73 -6.06 12.98
N PRO A 352 -12.12 -5.24 11.98
CA PRO A 352 -12.16 -5.66 10.59
C PRO A 352 -10.75 -5.98 10.08
N VAL A 353 -10.68 -6.75 8.99
CA VAL A 353 -9.42 -7.06 8.31
C VAL A 353 -8.77 -5.76 7.82
N ASP A 354 -7.52 -5.53 8.25
CA ASP A 354 -6.71 -4.42 7.77
C ASP A 354 -5.74 -4.89 6.68
N CYS A 355 -6.07 -4.58 5.43
CA CYS A 355 -5.24 -4.90 4.27
C CYS A 355 -3.87 -4.20 4.29
N SER A 356 -3.74 -3.07 5.01
CA SER A 356 -2.51 -2.25 5.03
C SER A 356 -1.37 -2.90 5.82
N ILE A 357 -1.68 -3.90 6.64
CA ILE A 357 -0.67 -4.72 7.34
C ILE A 357 0.26 -5.37 6.32
N CYS A 358 -0.28 -5.90 5.23
CA CYS A 358 0.49 -6.52 4.16
C CYS A 358 0.73 -5.59 2.96
N HIS A 359 -0.21 -4.70 2.66
CA HIS A 359 -0.14 -3.76 1.55
C HIS A 359 0.28 -2.35 2.02
N GLU A 360 1.36 -2.24 2.80
CA GLU A 360 1.75 -0.99 3.48
C GLU A 360 1.84 0.23 2.54
N ALA A 361 2.54 0.09 1.41
CA ALA A 361 2.74 1.19 0.47
C ALA A 361 1.40 1.70 -0.09
N VAL A 362 0.53 0.76 -0.48
CA VAL A 362 -0.81 1.07 -1.01
C VAL A 362 -1.72 1.63 0.08
N GLY A 363 -1.65 1.09 1.30
CA GLY A 363 -2.38 1.60 2.45
C GLY A 363 -1.98 3.03 2.82
N THR A 364 -0.69 3.35 2.69
CA THR A 364 -0.17 4.71 2.92
C THR A 364 -0.67 5.68 1.85
N ASP A 365 -0.64 5.27 0.58
CA ASP A 365 -1.22 6.06 -0.50
C ASP A 365 -2.72 6.33 -0.25
N TYR A 366 -3.48 5.28 0.10
CA TYR A 366 -4.91 5.38 0.38
C TYR A 366 -5.19 6.33 1.54
N GLN A 367 -4.41 6.29 2.62
CA GLN A 367 -4.55 7.22 3.75
C GLN A 367 -4.32 8.70 3.36
N MET A 368 -3.50 8.96 2.33
CA MET A 368 -3.27 10.32 1.82
C MET A 368 -4.39 10.79 0.87
N SER A 369 -5.08 9.86 0.21
CA SER A 369 -6.18 10.14 -0.71
C SER A 369 -7.38 10.81 -0.03
N ILE A 370 -8.25 11.42 -0.83
CA ILE A 370 -9.52 11.96 -0.32
C ILE A 370 -10.45 10.86 0.18
N HIS A 371 -10.46 9.67 -0.45
CA HIS A 371 -11.27 8.55 0.03
C HIS A 371 -10.79 8.08 1.41
N GLY A 372 -9.49 7.86 1.60
CA GLY A 372 -8.95 7.43 2.89
C GLY A 372 -9.09 8.49 3.99
N LYS A 373 -8.93 9.78 3.66
CA LYS A 373 -9.19 10.88 4.59
C LYS A 373 -10.65 10.93 5.06
N LEU A 374 -11.60 10.79 4.13
CA LEU A 374 -13.04 10.76 4.46
C LEU A 374 -13.43 9.48 5.19
N HIS A 375 -12.84 8.34 4.81
CA HIS A 375 -13.06 7.06 5.49
C HIS A 375 -12.57 7.12 6.94
N ALA A 376 -11.40 7.71 7.20
CA ALA A 376 -10.89 7.94 8.56
C ALA A 376 -11.78 8.89 9.39
N GLN A 377 -12.58 9.72 8.74
CA GLN A 377 -13.59 10.59 9.37
C GLN A 377 -14.94 9.89 9.58
N ASN A 378 -15.04 8.58 9.30
CA ASN A 378 -16.27 7.79 9.34
C ASN A 378 -17.36 8.31 8.39
N ASP A 379 -16.98 8.90 7.26
CA ASP A 379 -17.93 9.26 6.21
C ASP A 379 -18.48 7.99 5.54
N LYS A 380 -19.80 7.80 5.64
CA LYS A 380 -20.49 6.61 5.10
C LYS A 380 -20.43 6.49 3.57
N ASN A 381 -20.08 7.56 2.86
CA ASN A 381 -19.97 7.56 1.40
C ASN A 381 -18.51 7.42 0.94
N ALA A 382 -17.55 7.32 1.86
CA ALA A 382 -16.15 7.14 1.51
C ALA A 382 -15.82 5.66 1.32
N PRO A 383 -15.32 5.27 0.13
CA PRO A 383 -15.06 3.86 -0.14
C PRO A 383 -13.83 3.37 0.60
N ASN A 384 -13.88 2.10 1.02
CA ASN A 384 -12.75 1.36 1.59
C ASN A 384 -12.23 0.30 0.60
N CYS A 385 -11.20 -0.47 1.01
CA CYS A 385 -10.57 -1.46 0.14
C CYS A 385 -11.57 -2.50 -0.40
N LYS A 386 -12.50 -2.98 0.43
CA LYS A 386 -13.46 -4.05 0.05
C LYS A 386 -14.55 -3.57 -0.89
N GLU A 387 -14.90 -2.28 -0.87
CA GLU A 387 -15.90 -1.71 -1.77
C GLU A 387 -15.38 -1.61 -3.21
N CYS A 388 -14.07 -1.42 -3.39
CA CYS A 388 -13.43 -1.38 -4.71
C CYS A 388 -12.92 -2.75 -5.19
N HIS A 389 -12.35 -3.57 -4.30
CA HIS A 389 -11.69 -4.84 -4.67
C HIS A 389 -12.53 -6.09 -4.37
N GLY A 390 -13.58 -5.98 -3.56
CA GLY A 390 -14.30 -7.11 -2.97
C GLY A 390 -13.65 -7.61 -1.68
N SER A 391 -14.25 -8.63 -1.07
CA SER A 391 -13.80 -9.23 0.20
C SER A 391 -12.99 -10.52 0.00
N HIS A 392 -13.67 -11.66 -0.10
CA HIS A 392 -13.04 -12.98 -0.24
C HIS A 392 -12.79 -13.41 -1.69
N GLU A 393 -13.25 -12.61 -2.67
CA GLU A 393 -13.09 -12.88 -4.11
C GLU A 393 -12.22 -11.81 -4.81
N VAL A 394 -11.18 -11.31 -4.13
CA VAL A 394 -10.30 -10.26 -4.68
C VAL A 394 -9.53 -10.81 -5.88
N LYS A 395 -9.84 -10.30 -7.08
CA LYS A 395 -9.22 -10.72 -8.36
C LYS A 395 -8.11 -9.77 -8.79
N GLY A 396 -7.15 -10.27 -9.56
CA GLY A 396 -6.04 -9.47 -10.07
C GLY A 396 -6.48 -8.50 -11.17
N LYS A 397 -5.73 -7.41 -11.38
CA LYS A 397 -6.00 -6.38 -12.40
C LYS A 397 -6.04 -6.87 -13.85
N ALA A 398 -5.51 -8.07 -14.11
CA ALA A 398 -5.48 -8.70 -15.43
C ALA A 398 -6.66 -9.66 -15.67
N ASP A 399 -7.44 -9.99 -14.64
CA ASP A 399 -8.64 -10.83 -14.79
C ASP A 399 -9.81 -9.95 -15.26
N PRO A 400 -10.43 -10.23 -16.42
CA PRO A 400 -11.57 -9.45 -16.94
C PRO A 400 -12.79 -9.40 -16.01
N ARG A 401 -12.91 -10.36 -15.07
CA ARG A 401 -13.98 -10.41 -14.08
C ARG A 401 -13.68 -9.52 -12.86
N SER A 402 -12.48 -8.96 -12.77
CA SER A 402 -12.11 -8.08 -11.65
C SER A 402 -12.82 -6.72 -11.77
N PRO A 403 -13.36 -6.16 -10.67
CA PRO A 403 -13.93 -4.81 -10.69
C PRO A 403 -12.94 -3.74 -11.16
N ILE A 404 -11.65 -3.98 -10.93
CA ILE A 404 -10.56 -3.07 -11.29
C ILE A 404 -9.90 -3.39 -12.65
N PHE A 405 -10.48 -4.31 -13.43
CA PHE A 405 -10.03 -4.52 -14.80
C PHE A 405 -10.32 -3.26 -15.63
N PRO A 406 -9.46 -2.81 -16.56
CA PRO A 406 -9.58 -1.50 -17.20
C PRO A 406 -10.96 -1.14 -17.74
N THR A 407 -11.66 -2.07 -18.39
CA THR A 407 -13.00 -1.82 -18.95
C THR A 407 -14.10 -1.69 -17.88
N ASN A 408 -13.85 -2.20 -16.67
CA ASN A 408 -14.81 -2.19 -15.56
C ASN A 408 -14.61 -0.97 -14.64
N ILE A 409 -13.45 -0.30 -14.72
CA ILE A 409 -13.12 0.88 -13.88
C ILE A 409 -14.17 2.01 -14.01
N PRO A 410 -14.62 2.42 -15.21
CA PRO A 410 -15.60 3.51 -15.32
C PRO A 410 -16.91 3.19 -14.60
N ASP A 411 -17.37 1.94 -14.66
CA ASP A 411 -18.58 1.50 -13.96
C ASP A 411 -18.37 1.38 -12.46
N LEU A 412 -17.20 0.89 -12.02
CA LEU A 412 -16.82 0.85 -10.62
C LEU A 412 -16.78 2.25 -10.00
N CYS A 413 -16.08 3.20 -10.62
CA CYS A 413 -16.07 4.60 -10.14
C CYS A 413 -17.47 5.21 -10.22
N GLY A 414 -18.24 4.84 -11.25
CA GLY A 414 -19.60 5.29 -11.47
C GLY A 414 -20.62 4.84 -10.43
N THR A 415 -20.33 3.85 -9.57
CA THR A 415 -21.24 3.48 -8.48
C THR A 415 -21.45 4.63 -7.49
N CYS A 416 -20.48 5.55 -7.38
CA CYS A 416 -20.55 6.70 -6.48
C CYS A 416 -20.46 8.03 -7.23
N HIS A 417 -19.71 8.10 -8.34
CA HIS A 417 -19.42 9.34 -9.07
C HIS A 417 -20.35 9.60 -10.27
N ARG A 418 -21.27 8.69 -10.60
CA ARG A 418 -22.28 8.93 -11.64
C ARG A 418 -23.30 9.95 -11.12
N LEU A 419 -23.85 10.78 -12.02
CA LEU A 419 -24.84 11.80 -11.66
C LEU A 419 -25.99 11.18 -10.85
N GLY A 420 -26.29 11.77 -9.69
CA GLY A 420 -27.32 11.31 -8.76
C GLY A 420 -26.83 10.36 -7.65
N GLU A 421 -25.60 9.84 -7.77
CA GLU A 421 -25.02 8.93 -6.77
C GLU A 421 -24.35 9.69 -5.60
N SER A 422 -24.03 8.93 -4.55
CA SER A 422 -23.60 9.43 -3.23
C SER A 422 -22.43 10.42 -3.24
N ALA A 423 -21.44 10.24 -4.11
CA ALA A 423 -20.31 11.17 -4.23
C ALA A 423 -20.61 12.32 -5.19
N ALA A 424 -21.36 12.07 -6.27
CA ALA A 424 -21.71 13.07 -7.26
C ALA A 424 -22.59 14.19 -6.70
N VAL A 425 -23.55 13.87 -5.84
CA VAL A 425 -24.45 14.89 -5.23
C VAL A 425 -23.73 15.86 -4.29
N ARG A 426 -22.52 15.49 -3.84
CA ARG A 426 -21.67 16.30 -2.96
C ARG A 426 -20.65 17.12 -3.72
N TYR A 427 -20.49 16.86 -5.02
CA TYR A 427 -19.51 17.53 -5.86
C TYR A 427 -20.00 18.94 -6.21
N MET A 428 -19.21 19.95 -5.84
CA MET A 428 -19.54 21.36 -6.08
C MET A 428 -18.85 21.95 -7.32
N GLY A 429 -18.17 21.12 -8.13
CA GLY A 429 -17.50 21.59 -9.34
C GLY A 429 -18.45 21.72 -10.54
N THR A 430 -17.89 22.15 -11.67
CA THR A 430 -18.65 22.46 -12.89
C THR A 430 -18.99 21.23 -13.74
N GLU A 431 -18.25 20.13 -13.58
CA GLU A 431 -18.40 18.91 -14.37
C GLU A 431 -19.31 17.91 -13.64
N GLN A 432 -20.61 17.89 -13.95
CA GLN A 432 -21.57 17.03 -13.22
C GLN A 432 -21.79 15.66 -13.88
N ASN A 433 -21.52 15.51 -15.18
CA ASN A 433 -21.79 14.29 -15.96
C ASN A 433 -20.52 13.46 -16.25
N ILE A 434 -19.54 13.50 -15.35
CA ILE A 434 -18.17 13.02 -15.58
C ILE A 434 -18.10 11.60 -16.19
N VAL A 435 -18.87 10.65 -15.66
CA VAL A 435 -18.85 9.25 -16.14
C VAL A 435 -19.40 9.14 -17.57
N SER A 436 -20.51 9.84 -17.84
CA SER A 436 -21.11 9.88 -19.18
C SER A 436 -20.18 10.58 -20.18
N ASP A 437 -19.65 11.73 -19.78
CA ASP A 437 -18.74 12.53 -20.59
C ASP A 437 -17.47 11.74 -20.93
N TYR A 438 -16.85 11.09 -19.94
CA TYR A 438 -15.71 10.20 -20.13
C TYR A 438 -16.05 9.07 -21.11
N SER A 439 -17.20 8.41 -20.97
CA SER A 439 -17.60 7.29 -21.84
C SER A 439 -17.73 7.70 -23.31
N GLU A 440 -18.08 8.97 -23.56
CA GLU A 440 -18.20 9.55 -24.90
C GLU A 440 -16.92 10.22 -25.41
N SER A 441 -15.91 10.39 -24.56
CA SER A 441 -14.57 10.83 -24.95
C SER A 441 -13.85 9.82 -25.85
N ILE A 442 -12.75 10.23 -26.49
CA ILE A 442 -11.92 9.32 -27.29
C ILE A 442 -11.30 8.22 -26.42
N HIS A 443 -10.99 8.50 -25.15
CA HIS A 443 -10.49 7.50 -24.22
C HIS A 443 -11.58 6.49 -23.85
N GLY A 444 -12.77 6.97 -23.48
CA GLY A 444 -13.90 6.09 -23.15
C GLY A 444 -14.36 5.25 -24.34
N LYS A 445 -14.43 5.84 -25.55
CA LYS A 445 -14.75 5.08 -26.78
C LYS A 445 -13.67 4.06 -27.12
N GLY A 446 -12.39 4.41 -27.00
CA GLY A 446 -11.28 3.48 -27.19
C GLY A 446 -11.34 2.29 -26.22
N LEU A 447 -11.61 2.58 -24.95
CA LEU A 447 -11.72 1.56 -23.89
C LEU A 447 -12.97 0.68 -24.05
N LEU A 448 -14.16 1.29 -24.08
CA LEU A 448 -15.45 0.61 -23.97
C LEU A 448 -15.99 0.09 -25.31
N LYS A 449 -15.76 0.80 -26.42
CA LYS A 449 -16.26 0.40 -27.75
C LYS A 449 -15.23 -0.42 -28.53
N SER A 450 -13.95 -0.06 -28.41
CA SER A 450 -12.86 -0.76 -29.13
C SER A 450 -12.10 -1.78 -28.29
N GLY A 451 -12.38 -1.89 -26.98
CA GLY A 451 -11.72 -2.86 -26.09
C GLY A 451 -10.24 -2.57 -25.82
N LEU A 452 -9.76 -1.35 -26.07
CA LEU A 452 -8.35 -1.00 -25.95
C LEU A 452 -7.99 -0.75 -24.48
N THR A 453 -7.59 -1.79 -23.76
CA THR A 453 -7.24 -1.75 -22.32
C THR A 453 -6.00 -0.91 -21.99
N VAL A 454 -5.22 -0.50 -23.00
CA VAL A 454 -4.09 0.43 -22.86
C VAL A 454 -4.51 1.91 -22.81
N THR A 455 -5.80 2.17 -23.03
CA THR A 455 -6.35 3.52 -23.04
C THR A 455 -6.50 4.07 -21.62
N ALA A 456 -6.32 5.38 -21.44
CA ALA A 456 -6.44 6.02 -20.13
C ALA A 456 -7.83 5.83 -19.51
N THR A 457 -7.85 5.38 -18.25
CA THR A 457 -9.01 5.26 -17.36
C THR A 457 -8.97 6.34 -16.27
N CYS A 458 -10.02 6.41 -15.42
CA CYS A 458 -10.08 7.35 -14.31
C CYS A 458 -8.81 7.29 -13.42
N THR A 459 -8.30 6.10 -13.14
CA THR A 459 -7.14 5.89 -12.27
C THR A 459 -5.81 6.26 -12.92
N ASN A 460 -5.73 6.38 -14.25
CA ASN A 460 -4.52 6.85 -14.92
C ASN A 460 -4.30 8.35 -14.72
N CYS A 461 -5.38 9.12 -14.54
CA CYS A 461 -5.29 10.56 -14.28
C CYS A 461 -5.39 10.87 -12.79
N HIS A 462 -6.31 10.25 -12.06
CA HIS A 462 -6.55 10.52 -10.64
C HIS A 462 -5.72 9.66 -9.69
N THR A 463 -4.94 8.70 -10.20
CA THR A 463 -4.34 7.59 -9.43
C THR A 463 -5.40 6.64 -8.85
N ALA A 464 -5.03 5.39 -8.54
CA ALA A 464 -5.98 4.38 -8.05
C ALA A 464 -6.18 4.39 -6.53
N HIS A 465 -5.17 4.86 -5.80
CA HIS A 465 -5.12 4.81 -4.33
C HIS A 465 -4.60 6.10 -3.72
N LYS A 466 -4.30 7.15 -4.49
CA LYS A 466 -3.75 8.42 -3.99
C LYS A 466 -4.50 9.62 -4.59
N GLU A 467 -5.77 9.42 -4.89
CA GLU A 467 -6.63 10.41 -5.51
C GLU A 467 -6.83 11.61 -4.59
N MET A 468 -6.38 12.77 -5.05
CA MET A 468 -6.37 14.01 -4.28
C MET A 468 -7.05 15.13 -5.08
N PRO A 469 -7.67 16.12 -4.40
CA PRO A 469 -8.28 17.26 -5.06
C PRO A 469 -7.27 18.00 -5.95
N ALA A 470 -7.71 18.57 -7.07
CA ALA A 470 -6.83 19.32 -7.99
C ALA A 470 -6.16 20.55 -7.35
N SER A 471 -6.68 21.04 -6.21
CA SER A 471 -6.06 22.11 -5.43
C SER A 471 -4.87 21.65 -4.59
N ASP A 472 -4.74 20.34 -4.32
CA ASP A 472 -3.61 19.80 -3.56
C ASP A 472 -2.36 19.79 -4.44
N PRO A 473 -1.22 20.35 -3.98
CA PRO A 473 0.00 20.40 -4.77
C PRO A 473 0.58 19.02 -5.10
N ASN A 474 0.25 17.97 -4.34
CA ASN A 474 0.73 16.61 -4.61
C ASN A 474 -0.21 15.82 -5.53
N SER A 475 -1.33 16.40 -5.96
CA SER A 475 -2.29 15.72 -6.83
C SER A 475 -1.75 15.60 -8.25
N SER A 476 -1.91 14.42 -8.86
CA SER A 476 -1.62 14.22 -10.29
C SER A 476 -2.46 15.13 -11.18
N VAL A 477 -3.67 15.49 -10.74
CA VAL A 477 -4.55 16.41 -11.47
C VAL A 477 -4.39 17.88 -11.05
N ASN A 478 -3.36 18.21 -10.26
CA ASN A 478 -3.00 19.61 -10.00
C ASN A 478 -2.49 20.26 -11.30
N PRO A 479 -2.84 21.53 -11.60
CA PRO A 479 -2.33 22.23 -12.78
C PRO A 479 -0.81 22.15 -12.98
N ALA A 480 -0.03 22.12 -11.90
CA ALA A 480 1.43 21.96 -11.97
C ALA A 480 1.90 20.59 -12.50
N HIS A 481 1.05 19.56 -12.40
CA HIS A 481 1.35 18.16 -12.73
C HIS A 481 0.53 17.61 -13.90
N ILE A 482 -0.38 18.40 -14.48
CA ILE A 482 -1.23 17.95 -15.61
C ILE A 482 -0.38 17.54 -16.82
N SER A 483 0.68 18.29 -17.12
CA SER A 483 1.60 17.96 -18.23
C SER A 483 2.23 16.59 -18.03
N ASP A 484 2.82 16.34 -16.86
CA ASP A 484 3.45 15.08 -16.49
C ASP A 484 2.44 13.91 -16.53
N THR A 485 1.22 14.16 -16.04
CA THR A 485 0.15 13.16 -16.01
C THR A 485 -0.27 12.73 -17.41
N CYS A 486 -0.47 13.68 -18.33
CA CYS A 486 -0.72 13.37 -19.73
C CYS A 486 0.52 12.74 -20.40
N GLY A 487 1.71 13.21 -20.04
CA GLY A 487 3.02 12.78 -20.52
C GLY A 487 3.32 11.30 -20.29
N SER A 488 2.77 10.72 -19.21
CA SER A 488 2.86 9.27 -18.93
C SER A 488 2.48 8.38 -20.12
N CYS A 489 1.56 8.85 -20.97
CA CYS A 489 1.15 8.18 -22.21
C CYS A 489 1.46 9.01 -23.46
N HIS A 490 1.50 10.34 -23.35
CA HIS A 490 1.71 11.28 -24.45
C HIS A 490 3.08 11.99 -24.39
N LEU A 491 4.14 11.27 -24.02
CA LEU A 491 5.49 11.81 -23.81
C LEU A 491 5.96 12.70 -24.96
N GLY A 492 5.82 12.26 -26.21
CA GLY A 492 6.25 13.06 -27.37
C GLY A 492 5.45 14.36 -27.58
N ILE A 493 4.25 14.49 -27.02
CA ILE A 493 3.47 15.73 -27.01
C ILE A 493 3.88 16.61 -25.84
N GLU A 494 4.08 16.02 -24.66
CA GLU A 494 4.60 16.71 -23.49
C GLU A 494 5.94 17.37 -23.78
N GLU A 495 6.90 16.65 -24.38
CA GLU A 495 8.21 17.19 -24.75
C GLU A 495 8.13 18.41 -25.68
N LYS A 496 7.14 18.44 -26.57
CA LYS A 496 6.87 19.61 -27.43
C LYS A 496 6.26 20.75 -26.62
N PHE A 497 5.27 20.45 -25.79
CA PHE A 497 4.59 21.43 -24.96
C PHE A 497 5.56 22.13 -24.00
N LEU A 498 6.46 21.37 -23.37
CA LEU A 498 7.47 21.89 -22.45
C LEU A 498 8.42 22.91 -23.10
N LYS A 499 8.61 22.84 -24.43
CA LYS A 499 9.39 23.79 -25.24
C LYS A 499 8.57 24.97 -25.77
N SER A 500 7.25 24.95 -25.63
CA SER A 500 6.37 26.01 -26.10
C SER A 500 6.36 27.22 -25.16
N VAL A 501 5.95 28.38 -25.67
CA VAL A 501 5.77 29.61 -24.88
C VAL A 501 4.65 29.49 -23.84
N HIS A 502 3.81 28.47 -23.91
CA HIS A 502 2.79 28.19 -22.89
C HIS A 502 3.34 27.37 -21.71
N SER A 503 4.57 26.85 -21.81
CA SER A 503 5.20 26.15 -20.71
C SER A 503 5.84 27.13 -19.72
N PRO A 504 5.67 26.92 -18.41
CA PRO A 504 6.37 27.70 -17.38
C PRO A 504 7.88 27.49 -17.41
N LEU A 505 8.39 26.48 -18.13
CA LEU A 505 9.84 26.30 -18.35
C LEU A 505 10.41 27.35 -19.30
N VAL A 506 9.63 27.81 -20.28
CA VAL A 506 10.05 28.78 -21.30
C VAL A 506 9.64 30.19 -20.91
N THR A 507 8.37 30.40 -20.56
CA THR A 507 7.85 31.73 -20.23
C THR A 507 7.83 31.91 -18.72
N LYS A 508 8.62 32.88 -18.23
CA LYS A 508 8.61 33.31 -16.83
C LYS A 508 7.71 34.53 -16.69
N THR A 509 6.52 34.33 -16.15
CA THR A 509 5.51 35.39 -15.94
C THR A 509 4.69 35.09 -14.70
N ASP A 510 4.13 36.14 -14.08
CA ASP A 510 3.17 36.02 -12.98
C ASP A 510 1.76 35.65 -13.48
N ALA A 511 1.52 35.73 -14.80
CA ALA A 511 0.24 35.34 -15.39
C ALA A 511 0.04 33.82 -15.38
N THR A 512 -1.20 33.36 -15.20
CA THR A 512 -1.54 31.94 -15.25
C THR A 512 -1.37 31.40 -16.68
N LEU A 513 -0.44 30.47 -16.86
CA LEU A 513 -0.21 29.79 -18.12
C LEU A 513 -1.20 28.61 -18.31
N PRO A 514 -1.62 28.32 -19.55
CA PRO A 514 -2.53 27.22 -19.82
C PRO A 514 -1.83 25.86 -19.66
N VAL A 515 -2.59 24.83 -19.33
CA VAL A 515 -2.13 23.43 -19.28
C VAL A 515 -2.91 22.60 -20.32
N CYS A 516 -2.57 21.32 -20.46
CA CYS A 516 -3.21 20.43 -21.45
C CYS A 516 -4.75 20.46 -21.36
N SER A 517 -5.30 20.43 -20.14
CA SER A 517 -6.74 20.44 -19.89
C SER A 517 -7.42 21.79 -20.17
N THR A 518 -6.66 22.89 -20.29
CA THR A 518 -7.18 24.22 -20.60
C THR A 518 -7.67 24.32 -22.05
N CYS A 519 -6.93 23.73 -22.99
CA CYS A 519 -7.25 23.78 -24.42
C CYS A 519 -8.19 22.65 -24.85
N HIS A 520 -8.10 21.47 -24.23
CA HIS A 520 -9.03 20.37 -24.48
C HIS A 520 -9.32 19.64 -23.16
N THR A 521 -10.60 19.60 -22.77
CA THR A 521 -11.02 19.03 -21.48
C THR A 521 -10.66 17.55 -21.39
N ALA A 522 -10.20 17.07 -20.24
CA ALA A 522 -9.83 15.67 -20.05
C ALA A 522 -11.04 14.71 -20.16
N HIS A 523 -12.22 15.10 -19.63
CA HIS A 523 -13.41 14.23 -19.63
C HIS A 523 -14.22 14.25 -20.92
N THR A 524 -14.18 15.32 -21.74
CA THR A 524 -14.89 15.37 -23.04
C THR A 524 -13.95 15.39 -24.25
N ILE A 525 -12.71 14.92 -24.09
CA ILE A 525 -11.70 14.94 -25.18
C ILE A 525 -12.20 14.18 -26.41
N SER A 526 -12.15 14.79 -27.58
CA SER A 526 -12.63 14.22 -28.84
C SER A 526 -11.50 14.05 -29.85
N ARG A 527 -11.77 13.33 -30.94
CA ARG A 527 -10.78 13.18 -32.02
C ARG A 527 -10.49 14.51 -32.71
N THR A 528 -9.23 14.69 -33.11
CA THR A 528 -8.71 15.94 -33.68
C THR A 528 -9.10 16.18 -35.14
N ASP A 529 -9.50 15.13 -35.85
CA ASP A 529 -9.91 15.19 -37.26
C ASP A 529 -11.33 15.73 -37.46
N LEU A 530 -12.17 15.68 -36.41
CA LEU A 530 -13.55 16.13 -36.47
C LEU A 530 -13.65 17.65 -36.63
N SER A 531 -14.58 18.08 -37.49
CA SER A 531 -14.77 19.50 -37.81
C SER A 531 -15.14 20.34 -36.58
N ASN A 532 -15.98 19.81 -35.70
CA ASN A 532 -16.37 20.48 -34.46
C ASN A 532 -15.17 20.69 -33.51
N PHE A 533 -14.27 19.72 -33.40
CA PHE A 533 -13.04 19.87 -32.60
C PHE A 533 -12.16 20.97 -33.16
N LYS A 534 -11.93 20.97 -34.48
CA LYS A 534 -11.09 21.96 -35.17
C LYS A 534 -11.58 23.39 -34.93
N LEU A 535 -12.89 23.60 -34.90
CA LEU A 535 -13.51 24.91 -34.61
C LEU A 535 -13.50 25.22 -33.11
N LYS A 536 -13.77 24.24 -32.24
CA LYS A 536 -13.77 24.42 -30.78
C LYS A 536 -12.38 24.84 -30.27
N ILE A 537 -11.30 24.24 -30.76
CA ILE A 537 -9.93 24.61 -30.34
C ILE A 537 -9.60 26.07 -30.67
N MET A 538 -9.98 26.56 -31.84
CA MET A 538 -9.79 27.96 -32.21
C MET A 538 -10.42 28.91 -31.18
N THR A 539 -11.63 28.60 -30.70
CA THR A 539 -12.28 29.40 -29.65
C THR A 539 -11.61 29.29 -28.28
N GLN A 540 -10.88 28.21 -27.99
CA GLN A 540 -10.16 28.09 -26.72
C GLN A 540 -8.98 29.05 -26.64
N CYS A 541 -8.28 29.29 -27.75
CA CYS A 541 -7.21 30.30 -27.81
C CYS A 541 -7.74 31.70 -27.42
N GLY A 542 -8.97 32.03 -27.85
CA GLY A 542 -9.60 33.32 -27.59
C GLY A 542 -9.98 33.60 -26.15
N LYS A 543 -10.04 32.58 -25.28
CA LYS A 543 -10.27 32.78 -23.84
C LYS A 543 -9.13 33.52 -23.14
N CYS A 544 -7.92 33.44 -23.70
CA CYS A 544 -6.73 34.13 -23.19
C CYS A 544 -6.20 35.19 -24.17
N HIS A 545 -6.38 34.98 -25.49
CA HIS A 545 -5.95 35.87 -26.55
C HIS A 545 -7.12 36.66 -27.16
N GLU A 546 -7.98 37.24 -26.33
CA GLU A 546 -9.24 37.87 -26.75
C GLU A 546 -9.03 38.97 -27.80
N ALA A 547 -8.16 39.94 -27.52
CA ALA A 547 -7.89 41.07 -28.42
C ALA A 547 -7.32 40.64 -29.79
N ILE A 548 -6.48 39.60 -29.83
CA ILE A 548 -5.93 39.08 -31.10
C ILE A 548 -6.98 38.26 -31.84
N THR A 549 -7.85 37.57 -31.10
CA THR A 549 -8.92 36.74 -31.67
C THR A 549 -9.96 37.61 -32.35
N GLU A 550 -10.29 38.77 -31.77
CA GLU A 550 -11.17 39.77 -32.38
C GLU A 550 -10.63 40.22 -33.74
N THR A 551 -9.36 40.65 -33.81
CA THR A 551 -8.78 41.11 -35.08
C THR A 551 -8.55 39.97 -36.08
N TYR A 552 -8.31 38.74 -35.62
CA TYR A 552 -8.27 37.56 -36.48
C TYR A 552 -9.62 37.35 -37.19
N PHE A 553 -10.72 37.52 -36.48
CA PHE A 553 -12.07 37.35 -37.04
C PHE A 553 -12.45 38.42 -38.07
N ASP A 554 -11.77 39.55 -38.11
CA ASP A 554 -11.92 40.54 -39.18
C ASP A 554 -11.26 40.12 -40.51
N THR A 555 -10.31 39.19 -40.44
CA THR A 555 -9.60 38.68 -41.63
C THR A 555 -10.44 37.69 -42.42
N TYR A 556 -10.05 37.45 -43.68
CA TYR A 556 -10.67 36.42 -44.50
C TYR A 556 -10.62 35.04 -43.83
N HIS A 557 -9.48 34.70 -43.21
CA HIS A 557 -9.33 33.42 -42.52
C HIS A 557 -10.31 33.25 -41.36
N GLY A 558 -10.47 34.30 -40.55
CA GLY A 558 -11.38 34.30 -39.42
C GLY A 558 -12.85 34.28 -39.83
N LYS A 559 -13.27 35.13 -40.78
CA LYS A 559 -14.67 35.19 -41.28
C LYS A 559 -15.13 33.85 -41.84
N VAL A 560 -14.29 33.21 -42.67
CA VAL A 560 -14.62 31.91 -43.25
C VAL A 560 -14.66 30.81 -42.17
N SER A 561 -13.80 30.89 -41.15
CA SER A 561 -13.83 29.96 -40.01
C SER A 561 -15.09 30.14 -39.14
N GLN A 562 -15.59 31.37 -38.97
CA GLN A 562 -16.87 31.64 -38.29
C GLN A 562 -18.07 31.06 -39.03
N LEU A 563 -18.01 30.97 -40.36
CA LEU A 563 -19.02 30.31 -41.18
C LEU A 563 -18.97 28.77 -41.10
N GLY A 564 -18.07 28.20 -40.27
CA GLY A 564 -17.96 26.76 -40.02
C GLY A 564 -17.03 26.00 -40.96
N TYR A 565 -16.33 26.68 -41.87
CA TYR A 565 -15.38 26.03 -42.77
C TYR A 565 -14.08 25.69 -42.06
N THR A 566 -13.65 24.42 -42.17
CA THR A 566 -12.50 23.90 -41.43
C THR A 566 -11.20 23.83 -42.21
N LYS A 567 -11.24 24.09 -43.52
CA LYS A 567 -10.05 24.07 -44.39
C LYS A 567 -9.24 25.38 -44.38
N THR A 568 -9.80 26.45 -43.81
CA THR A 568 -9.15 27.75 -43.73
C THR A 568 -8.21 27.82 -42.54
N ALA A 569 -7.10 28.58 -42.64
CA ALA A 569 -6.11 28.64 -41.56
C ALA A 569 -6.69 29.17 -40.26
N LYS A 570 -6.47 28.44 -39.17
CA LYS A 570 -6.79 28.79 -37.77
C LYS A 570 -5.51 29.09 -37.00
N CYS A 571 -5.65 29.52 -35.75
CA CYS A 571 -4.53 29.88 -34.86
C CYS A 571 -3.43 28.81 -34.87
N TYR A 572 -3.79 27.55 -34.68
CA TYR A 572 -2.84 26.43 -34.59
C TYR A 572 -2.23 26.00 -35.94
N ASP A 573 -2.88 26.31 -37.07
CA ASP A 573 -2.33 26.01 -38.40
C ASP A 573 -1.10 26.89 -38.66
N CYS A 574 -1.13 28.14 -38.17
CA CYS A 574 -0.03 29.09 -38.27
C CYS A 574 0.99 28.96 -37.12
N HIS A 575 0.52 28.85 -35.87
CA HIS A 575 1.39 28.90 -34.68
C HIS A 575 1.91 27.54 -34.21
N GLY A 576 1.29 26.43 -34.62
CA GLY A 576 1.48 25.12 -33.99
C GLY A 576 0.42 24.80 -32.94
N SER A 577 0.38 23.56 -32.47
CA SER A 577 -0.65 23.08 -31.53
C SER A 577 -0.10 22.84 -30.13
N HIS A 578 1.04 22.14 -30.06
CA HIS A 578 1.76 21.86 -28.81
C HIS A 578 3.21 22.36 -28.87
N ASP A 579 3.62 22.96 -29.99
CA ASP A 579 4.96 23.42 -30.34
C ASP A 579 4.94 24.92 -30.67
N ILE A 580 4.19 25.70 -29.87
CA ILE A 580 4.01 27.14 -30.11
C ILE A 580 5.27 27.88 -29.66
N LEU A 581 6.05 28.36 -30.63
CA LEU A 581 7.32 29.03 -30.43
C LEU A 581 7.22 30.52 -30.78
N PRO A 582 8.03 31.39 -30.14
CA PRO A 582 8.02 32.82 -30.46
C PRO A 582 8.52 33.05 -31.91
N PRO A 583 8.02 34.06 -32.63
CA PRO A 583 8.40 34.29 -34.04
C PRO A 583 9.90 34.55 -34.27
N ASN A 584 10.64 34.95 -33.23
CA ASN A 584 12.08 35.15 -33.32
C ASN A 584 12.87 33.84 -33.21
N ASP A 585 12.24 32.75 -32.77
CA ASP A 585 12.85 31.42 -32.73
C ASP A 585 12.97 30.88 -34.17
N PRO A 586 14.18 30.47 -34.62
CA PRO A 586 14.38 29.91 -35.95
C PRO A 586 13.49 28.71 -36.28
N GLU A 587 13.13 27.90 -35.28
CA GLU A 587 12.29 26.69 -35.42
C GLU A 587 10.78 27.02 -35.43
N SER A 588 10.39 28.25 -35.08
CA SER A 588 9.00 28.68 -35.16
C SER A 588 8.47 28.59 -36.59
N ARG A 589 7.22 28.15 -36.75
CA ARG A 589 6.51 28.14 -38.04
C ARG A 589 6.35 29.54 -38.63
N LEU A 590 6.38 30.56 -37.77
CA LEU A 590 6.28 31.96 -38.14
C LEU A 590 7.63 32.68 -38.11
N SER A 591 8.73 31.92 -37.99
CA SER A 591 10.06 32.49 -38.06
C SER A 591 10.32 33.13 -39.42
N HIS A 592 11.26 34.08 -39.45
CA HIS A 592 11.69 34.64 -40.72
C HIS A 592 12.09 33.52 -41.68
N LYS A 593 12.69 32.40 -41.26
CA LYS A 593 13.03 31.32 -42.19
C LYS A 593 11.80 30.54 -42.70
N ASN A 594 10.82 30.26 -41.84
CA ASN A 594 9.80 29.24 -42.09
C ASN A 594 8.43 29.79 -42.55
N VAL A 595 8.13 31.07 -42.33
CA VAL A 595 6.78 31.64 -42.59
C VAL A 595 6.26 31.41 -44.00
N VAL A 596 7.13 31.49 -45.03
CA VAL A 596 6.73 31.23 -46.42
C VAL A 596 6.27 29.78 -46.61
N GLU A 597 6.97 28.83 -45.99
CA GLU A 597 6.63 27.42 -46.09
C GLU A 597 5.31 27.11 -45.37
N THR A 598 5.07 27.77 -44.24
CA THR A 598 3.78 27.71 -43.54
C THR A 598 2.63 28.17 -44.44
N CYS A 599 2.79 29.28 -45.16
CA CYS A 599 1.78 29.74 -46.13
C CYS A 599 1.59 28.76 -47.29
N LYS A 600 2.69 28.14 -47.77
CA LYS A 600 2.67 27.22 -48.92
C LYS A 600 1.85 25.95 -48.71
N GLN A 601 1.55 25.59 -47.45
CA GLN A 601 0.64 24.49 -47.14
C GLN A 601 -0.74 24.65 -47.79
N CYS A 602 -1.19 25.90 -47.99
CA CYS A 602 -2.46 26.22 -48.66
C CYS A 602 -2.27 27.11 -49.90
N HIS A 603 -1.19 27.88 -49.98
CA HIS A 603 -0.90 28.81 -51.07
C HIS A 603 0.41 28.42 -51.79
N PRO A 604 0.38 27.49 -52.77
CA PRO A 604 1.59 26.93 -53.38
C PRO A 604 2.57 27.97 -53.95
N ASN A 605 2.03 29.09 -54.43
CA ASN A 605 2.80 30.20 -55.02
C ASN A 605 3.19 31.29 -54.00
N ALA A 606 3.04 31.04 -52.70
CA ALA A 606 3.41 31.99 -51.67
C ALA A 606 4.92 32.31 -51.72
N ASN A 607 5.23 33.60 -51.65
CA ASN A 607 6.58 34.15 -51.62
C ASN A 607 6.75 35.08 -50.42
N ARG A 608 7.92 35.71 -50.28
CA ARG A 608 8.22 36.59 -49.15
C ARG A 608 7.29 37.79 -49.01
N GLN A 609 6.92 38.43 -50.12
CA GLN A 609 6.02 39.57 -50.10
C GLN A 609 4.61 39.15 -49.70
N PHE A 610 4.16 37.99 -50.19
CA PHE A 610 2.87 37.40 -49.80
C PHE A 610 2.84 37.06 -48.30
N ALA A 611 3.90 36.41 -47.78
CA ALA A 611 4.02 36.05 -46.37
C ALA A 611 4.24 37.27 -45.45
N GLY A 612 4.58 38.44 -46.00
CA GLY A 612 4.67 39.71 -45.27
C GLY A 612 3.30 40.33 -44.93
N TYR A 613 2.20 39.70 -45.34
CA TYR A 613 0.85 40.10 -44.97
C TYR A 613 0.65 40.05 -43.44
N LEU A 614 0.15 41.15 -42.87
CA LEU A 614 -0.10 41.26 -41.43
C LEU A 614 -1.44 40.60 -41.06
N THR A 615 -1.39 39.34 -40.61
CA THR A 615 -2.56 38.47 -40.37
C THR A 615 -3.46 38.87 -39.20
N HIS A 616 -3.05 39.81 -38.34
CA HIS A 616 -3.85 40.30 -37.20
C HIS A 616 -3.86 41.83 -37.12
N ALA A 617 -3.48 42.53 -38.19
CA ALA A 617 -3.45 44.00 -38.19
C ALA A 617 -4.87 44.57 -38.16
N THR A 618 -5.05 45.61 -37.34
CA THR A 618 -6.32 46.31 -37.21
C THR A 618 -6.13 47.81 -37.39
N HIS A 619 -7.15 48.47 -37.93
CA HIS A 619 -7.22 49.92 -38.08
C HIS A 619 -7.66 50.63 -36.79
N HIS A 620 -7.83 49.91 -35.68
CA HIS A 620 -8.22 50.46 -34.38
C HIS A 620 -7.03 50.85 -33.48
N ASP A 621 -5.81 50.40 -33.80
CA ASP A 621 -4.61 50.71 -33.01
C ASP A 621 -3.68 51.69 -33.76
N PRO A 622 -3.76 53.00 -33.48
CA PRO A 622 -2.92 54.01 -34.13
C PRO A 622 -1.45 53.94 -33.71
N LYS A 623 -1.12 53.28 -32.60
CA LYS A 623 0.27 53.16 -32.12
C LYS A 623 1.00 52.02 -32.83
N LYS A 624 0.33 50.88 -33.00
CA LYS A 624 0.93 49.69 -33.61
C LYS A 624 0.81 49.67 -35.14
N TYR A 625 -0.28 50.21 -35.69
CA TYR A 625 -0.53 50.27 -37.14
C TYR A 625 -0.95 51.68 -37.60
N PRO A 626 -0.07 52.70 -37.43
CA PRO A 626 -0.41 54.10 -37.70
C PRO A 626 -0.88 54.34 -39.13
N ILE A 627 -0.19 53.73 -40.11
CA ILE A 627 -0.55 53.89 -41.53
C ILE A 627 -1.95 53.31 -41.79
N LEU A 628 -2.21 52.09 -41.31
CA LEU A 628 -3.51 51.43 -41.51
C LEU A 628 -4.66 52.22 -40.86
N PHE A 629 -4.45 52.74 -39.65
CA PHE A 629 -5.42 53.56 -38.93
C PHE A 629 -5.82 54.80 -39.75
N TRP A 630 -4.83 55.60 -40.15
CA TRP A 630 -5.09 56.86 -40.86
C TRP A 630 -5.64 56.63 -42.26
N THR A 631 -5.17 55.60 -42.97
CA THR A 631 -5.72 55.25 -44.29
C THR A 631 -7.17 54.82 -44.19
N PHE A 632 -7.54 53.97 -43.22
CA PHE A 632 -8.91 53.52 -43.05
C PHE A 632 -9.86 54.69 -42.74
N TRP A 633 -9.51 55.52 -41.75
CA TRP A 633 -10.35 56.66 -41.37
C TRP A 633 -10.42 57.73 -42.47
N GLY A 634 -9.32 57.95 -43.20
CA GLY A 634 -9.32 58.84 -44.36
C GLY A 634 -10.25 58.35 -45.46
N MET A 635 -10.15 57.08 -45.86
CA MET A 635 -11.01 56.49 -46.90
C MET A 635 -12.47 56.42 -46.46
N THR A 636 -12.73 56.10 -45.18
CA THR A 636 -14.09 56.06 -44.63
C THR A 636 -14.70 57.45 -44.60
N SER A 637 -13.94 58.47 -44.19
CA SER A 637 -14.39 59.85 -44.19
C SER A 637 -14.69 60.34 -45.60
N LEU A 638 -13.82 60.01 -46.57
CA LEU A 638 -14.03 60.32 -47.98
C LEU A 638 -15.31 59.66 -48.52
N LEU A 639 -15.54 58.39 -48.19
CA LEU A 639 -16.72 57.63 -48.58
C LEU A 639 -18.00 58.27 -48.00
N VAL A 640 -18.02 58.51 -46.68
CA VAL A 640 -19.17 59.14 -46.01
C VAL A 640 -19.43 60.53 -46.59
N PHE A 641 -18.38 61.33 -46.78
CA PHE A 641 -18.49 62.66 -47.38
C PHE A 641 -19.09 62.62 -48.78
N THR A 642 -18.61 61.72 -49.64
CA THR A 642 -19.14 61.57 -51.01
C THR A 642 -20.60 61.11 -51.00
N PHE A 643 -20.99 60.15 -50.16
CA PHE A 643 -22.39 59.73 -50.02
C PHE A 643 -23.30 60.82 -49.46
N VAL A 644 -22.82 61.61 -48.49
CA VAL A 644 -23.61 62.71 -47.91
C VAL A 644 -23.82 63.81 -48.95
N ILE A 645 -22.77 64.24 -49.68
CA ILE A 645 -22.91 65.27 -50.71
C ILE A 645 -23.76 64.78 -51.87
N ALA A 646 -23.47 63.59 -52.41
CA ALA A 646 -24.25 63.04 -53.53
C ALA A 646 -25.70 62.78 -53.12
N GLY A 647 -25.92 62.28 -51.90
CA GLY A 647 -27.24 62.06 -51.32
C GLY A 647 -28.02 63.36 -51.13
N LEU A 648 -27.41 64.39 -50.54
CA LEU A 648 -28.01 65.72 -50.40
C LEU A 648 -28.29 66.37 -51.74
N HIS A 649 -27.35 66.28 -52.69
CA HIS A 649 -27.55 66.76 -54.05
C HIS A 649 -28.76 66.08 -54.70
N THR A 650 -28.86 64.75 -54.58
CA THR A 650 -29.98 63.98 -55.12
C THR A 650 -31.31 64.35 -54.44
N LEU A 651 -31.30 64.50 -53.11
CA LEU A 651 -32.47 64.94 -52.32
C LEU A 651 -32.94 66.35 -52.69
N LEU A 652 -32.01 67.29 -52.89
CA LEU A 652 -32.33 68.66 -53.31
C LEU A 652 -32.78 68.73 -54.77
N TRP A 653 -32.34 67.79 -55.60
CA TRP A 653 -32.73 67.71 -57.01
C TRP A 653 -34.07 66.99 -57.23
N LEU A 654 -34.50 66.13 -56.30
CA LEU A 654 -35.77 65.40 -56.33
C LEU A 654 -37.01 66.29 -56.52
N PRO A 655 -37.20 67.41 -55.80
CA PRO A 655 -38.32 68.33 -56.03
C PRO A 655 -38.33 68.86 -57.47
N ARG A 656 -37.16 69.20 -58.01
CA ARG A 656 -37.00 69.72 -59.38
C ARG A 656 -37.26 68.64 -60.43
N SER A 657 -36.85 67.40 -60.19
CA SER A 657 -37.16 66.30 -61.10
C SER A 657 -38.65 65.96 -61.08
N PHE A 658 -39.33 66.06 -59.93
CA PHE A 658 -40.77 65.92 -59.85
C PHE A 658 -41.53 67.06 -60.54
N THR A 659 -41.07 68.32 -60.45
CA THR A 659 -41.69 69.42 -61.20
C THR A 659 -41.52 69.23 -62.70
N TRP A 660 -40.33 68.85 -63.16
CA TRP A 660 -40.11 68.52 -64.57
C TRP A 660 -40.93 67.35 -65.06
N LYS A 661 -41.11 66.29 -64.26
CA LYS A 661 -41.99 65.17 -64.61
C LYS A 661 -43.45 65.61 -64.73
N ARG A 662 -43.92 66.51 -63.84
CA ARG A 662 -45.26 67.09 -63.91
C ARG A 662 -45.43 67.99 -65.14
N ASP A 663 -44.43 68.82 -65.46
CA ASP A 663 -44.46 69.70 -66.63
C ASP A 663 -44.36 68.92 -67.95
N LEU A 664 -43.54 67.87 -68.00
CA LEU A 664 -43.46 66.97 -69.15
C LEU A 664 -44.81 66.27 -69.36
N LYS A 665 -45.45 65.79 -68.30
CA LYS A 665 -46.78 65.18 -68.38
C LYS A 665 -47.81 66.18 -68.93
N LYS A 666 -47.82 67.41 -68.44
CA LYS A 666 -48.69 68.48 -68.97
C LYS A 666 -48.42 68.80 -70.43
N ARG A 667 -47.15 68.86 -70.85
CA ARG A 667 -46.78 69.11 -72.25
C ARG A 667 -47.21 67.97 -73.16
N LEU A 668 -47.05 66.72 -72.72
CA LEU A 668 -47.53 65.55 -73.44
C LEU A 668 -49.07 65.57 -73.55
N GLU A 669 -49.80 65.86 -72.46
CA GLU A 669 -51.26 66.02 -72.48
C GLU A 669 -51.71 67.17 -73.41
N ILE A 670 -50.94 68.25 -73.53
CA ILE A 670 -51.22 69.35 -74.47
C ILE A 670 -50.99 68.92 -75.93
N ILE A 671 -49.90 68.21 -76.20
CA ILE A 671 -49.58 67.70 -77.54
C ILE A 671 -50.65 66.68 -77.97
N GLU A 672 -51.03 65.76 -77.08
CA GLU A 672 -52.08 64.77 -77.32
C GLU A 672 -53.41 65.46 -77.65
N ARG A 673 -53.82 66.47 -76.87
CA ARG A 673 -55.02 67.29 -77.16
C ARG A 673 -54.90 68.20 -78.39
N ALA A 674 -53.70 68.51 -78.85
CA ALA A 674 -53.48 69.27 -80.08
C ALA A 674 -53.62 68.34 -81.29
N GLN A 675 -53.07 67.14 -81.22
CA GLN A 675 -53.27 66.08 -82.20
C GLN A 675 -54.74 65.68 -82.30
N GLU A 676 -55.42 65.44 -81.17
CA GLU A 676 -56.87 65.14 -81.16
C GLU A 676 -57.70 66.24 -81.86
N ARG A 677 -57.30 67.52 -81.74
CA ARG A 677 -57.98 68.63 -82.41
C ARG A 677 -57.65 68.75 -83.89
N GLU A 678 -56.40 68.49 -84.30
CA GLU A 678 -56.04 68.41 -85.72
C GLU A 678 -56.77 67.24 -86.39
N ASP A 679 -56.84 66.09 -85.73
CA ASP A 679 -57.57 64.91 -86.21
C ASP A 679 -59.09 65.20 -86.31
N GLU A 680 -59.70 65.91 -85.35
CA GLU A 680 -61.10 66.36 -85.43
C GLU A 680 -61.34 67.42 -86.53
N GLU A 681 -60.41 68.34 -86.76
CA GLU A 681 -60.52 69.33 -87.85
C GLU A 681 -60.34 68.67 -89.23
N GLU A 682 -59.49 67.66 -89.35
CA GLU A 682 -59.30 66.87 -90.57
C GLU A 682 -60.54 66.01 -90.88
N ASP A 683 -61.11 65.33 -89.88
CA ASP A 683 -62.38 64.58 -90.02
C ASP A 683 -63.56 65.49 -90.36
N ASN A 684 -63.62 66.72 -89.80
CA ASN A 684 -64.65 67.70 -90.18
C ASN A 684 -64.45 68.28 -91.59
N ARG A 685 -63.20 68.44 -92.07
CA ARG A 685 -62.92 68.82 -93.47
C ARG A 685 -63.32 67.71 -94.43
N GLU A 686 -63.03 66.45 -94.12
CA GLU A 686 -63.48 65.30 -94.92
C GLU A 686 -65.01 65.20 -94.96
N LYS A 687 -65.71 65.44 -93.84
CA LYS A 687 -67.19 65.48 -93.81
C LYS A 687 -67.78 66.65 -94.61
N SER A 688 -67.16 67.83 -94.59
CA SER A 688 -67.62 68.99 -95.37
C SER A 688 -67.48 68.79 -96.89
N HIS A 689 -66.49 67.99 -97.32
CA HIS A 689 -66.35 67.59 -98.74
C HIS A 689 -67.37 66.55 -99.20
N HIS A 690 -68.08 65.90 -98.27
CA HIS A 690 -69.10 64.91 -98.59
C HIS A 690 -70.53 65.46 -98.73
N GLU A 691 -70.79 66.70 -98.28
CA GLU A 691 -72.12 67.35 -98.41
C GLU A 691 -72.27 68.23 -99.68
N GLU A 692 -71.22 68.37 -100.50
CA GLU A 692 -71.25 69.16 -101.75
C GLU A 692 -71.30 68.29 -103.03
N ASN A 693 -71.75 67.03 -102.92
CA ASN A 693 -71.99 66.12 -104.07
C ASN A 693 -73.45 65.66 -104.15
#